data_AF-A0A1I8C4P7-F1
#
_entry.id   AF-A0A1I8C4P7-F1
#
_cell.length_a   1.000
_cell.length_b   1.000
_cell.length_c   1.000
_cell.angle_alpha   90.00
_cell.angle_beta   90.00
_cell.angle_gamma   90.00
#
_symmetry.space_group_name_H-M   'P 1'
#
loop_
_entity.id
_entity.type
_entity.pdbx_description
1 polymer ?
#
loop_
_entity_poly.entity_id
_entity_poly.type
_entity_poly.pdbx_seq_one_letter_code
_entity_poly.pdbx_strand_id
1 'polypeptide(L)'
;MRITHALKIFFASALVFSFYLGYVTIVNNSLNGKTISEVRKQGGYQAVDNNGHVQENSNDADFVDLPLESNDETFVGKPNIEEEEANKMKEITVKPLLVNSTSAKKNDVQIGTKKVVVTTDPNVKKIVNEQDHTNAPIHIFYYTFMKSTSQINYGHFNQIWSCDHSEYKADMTCINSSFYPKLGPYASDNVTIIEAHMKMISSAGIDVVVVSWLPPPVLLGTNANLVNITTMILDKAKQFKIKVAFQLEDYIGRSAITIGDDIKFIQNTFKNHDAFYTMKSKKIEVNKDKKVNDDIAGIEKPIFYIFNSSNVGSKDWKELTSLNGSVSIRHTKYDSILIGLLADDKDRQMIVDGGLDGFYTYYGGDEFTFGSTVSMWPILSKFADENNLLFIPSVAPGFDNSKSFKSDKPLIKERASGEYYKKMWSMAHTSRADIVSITSFNHWSEGTQIEPAIKFTDTQSHPKVPYVYKSYDKEPDQYLHITLEMVKQFFTPHSQDIEAKISNIIQAFYYPWYGSPKFDHGFYLHWNHTEIEDWHQHVKKPLKTHNPPDDIASVYYPKLGPYSSRDTKVIDQHFEQMAYAKIGVAAISWYPKKLADDEGVSWDDLMPVLLNAAHKKNIKVTFHMEPYKDRSAESLSRDIKYVIETYGSHPALLKMKNEMTNNFNELPLFYIYDSYRIRPSEWTELTTKNGRFSIRDLKYDSILIGLLVENGHKDEIVRSGFDGFYTYFAADKFSYGSTISNWGDLSSFAKANKLMFIPSVGPGYDDTRVRKWNSENTKARNNGEYYRRYLEAAYKNDCSIVSITSFNEWHEGTQIEAAIPFLDSKTNPSKPFHYEKYTYPNQYLDITREMVENFFEVRDVSKI
;
A
#
# COMPACT_ATOMS: atom_id res chain seq x y z
N MET A 1 -14.93 46.96 -41.48
CA MET A 1 -15.44 46.58 -40.14
C MET A 1 -14.41 45.88 -39.22
N ARG A 2 -13.14 45.67 -39.63
CA ARG A 2 -12.07 45.10 -38.77
C ARG A 2 -11.05 46.10 -38.20
N ILE A 3 -11.11 47.38 -38.58
CA ILE A 3 -10.19 48.43 -38.07
C ILE A 3 -10.73 49.11 -36.81
N THR A 4 -12.04 49.05 -36.55
CA THR A 4 -12.69 49.68 -35.39
C THR A 4 -12.60 48.86 -34.09
N HIS A 5 -12.22 47.58 -34.14
CA HIS A 5 -11.97 46.77 -32.92
C HIS A 5 -10.55 46.95 -32.37
N ALA A 6 -9.54 47.19 -33.23
CA ALA A 6 -8.17 47.42 -32.78
C ALA A 6 -8.00 48.77 -32.06
N LEU A 7 -8.71 49.82 -32.52
CA LEU A 7 -8.66 51.14 -31.87
C LEU A 7 -9.35 51.18 -30.49
N LYS A 8 -10.36 50.33 -30.23
CA LYS A 8 -11.00 50.25 -28.91
C LYS A 8 -10.15 49.54 -27.86
N ILE A 9 -9.33 48.58 -28.28
CA ILE A 9 -8.36 47.91 -27.38
C ILE A 9 -7.20 48.87 -27.07
N PHE A 10 -6.73 49.66 -28.03
CA PHE A 10 -5.63 50.60 -27.82
C PHE A 10 -5.98 51.75 -26.83
N PHE A 11 -7.22 52.24 -26.84
CA PHE A 11 -7.67 53.27 -25.88
C PHE A 11 -7.95 52.73 -24.47
N ALA A 12 -8.31 51.46 -24.33
CA ALA A 12 -8.46 50.81 -23.02
C ALA A 12 -7.09 50.56 -22.35
N SER A 13 -6.06 50.23 -23.13
CA SER A 13 -4.69 50.04 -22.65
C SER A 13 -4.04 51.33 -22.14
N ALA A 14 -4.34 52.48 -22.75
CA ALA A 14 -3.78 53.78 -22.37
C ALA A 14 -4.35 54.32 -21.04
N LEU A 15 -5.61 54.00 -20.70
CA LEU A 15 -6.21 54.40 -19.42
C LEU A 15 -5.67 53.56 -18.25
N VAL A 16 -5.42 52.25 -18.46
CA VAL A 16 -4.84 51.36 -17.45
C VAL A 16 -3.37 51.72 -17.16
N PHE A 17 -2.61 52.13 -18.19
CA PHE A 17 -1.22 52.56 -18.03
C PHE A 17 -1.08 53.87 -17.22
N SER A 18 -2.08 54.76 -17.32
CA SER A 18 -2.09 56.05 -16.60
C SER A 18 -2.41 55.90 -15.10
N PHE A 19 -3.25 54.93 -14.73
CA PHE A 19 -3.47 54.56 -13.32
C PHE A 19 -2.29 53.80 -12.71
N TYR A 20 -1.58 53.00 -13.52
CA TYR A 20 -0.40 52.26 -13.09
C TYR A 20 0.80 53.20 -12.80
N LEU A 21 1.05 54.22 -13.62
CA LEU A 21 2.08 55.24 -13.35
C LEU A 21 1.77 56.12 -12.13
N GLY A 22 0.49 56.41 -11.86
CA GLY A 22 0.07 57.11 -10.65
C GLY A 22 0.33 56.30 -9.38
N TYR A 23 0.07 54.99 -9.41
CA TYR A 23 0.31 54.08 -8.28
C TYR A 23 1.81 53.84 -8.04
N VAL A 24 2.60 53.68 -9.11
CA VAL A 24 4.06 53.53 -9.03
C VAL A 24 4.75 54.78 -8.47
N THR A 25 4.24 55.98 -8.76
CA THR A 25 4.81 57.25 -8.25
C THR A 25 4.50 57.45 -6.75
N ILE A 26 3.34 56.98 -6.27
CA ILE A 26 2.96 57.05 -4.85
C ILE A 26 3.75 56.04 -4.01
N VAL A 27 3.99 54.83 -4.53
CA VAL A 27 4.77 53.78 -3.84
C VAL A 27 6.27 54.07 -3.87
N ASN A 28 6.82 54.67 -4.94
CA ASN A 28 8.23 55.05 -4.98
C ASN A 28 8.59 56.21 -4.05
N ASN A 29 7.66 57.12 -3.75
CA ASN A 29 7.92 58.24 -2.83
C ASN A 29 7.91 57.84 -1.34
N SER A 30 7.34 56.69 -0.97
CA SER A 30 7.36 56.22 0.44
C SER A 30 8.55 55.31 0.77
N LEU A 31 9.29 54.84 -0.25
CA LEU A 31 10.51 54.06 -0.11
C LEU A 31 11.72 54.87 -0.61
N ASN A 32 11.98 55.99 0.06
CA ASN A 32 13.26 56.68 -0.08
C ASN A 32 14.38 55.79 0.51
N GLY A 33 14.95 54.94 -0.34
CA GLY A 33 16.37 54.58 -0.33
C GLY A 33 16.86 53.49 0.62
N LYS A 34 16.05 52.47 1.00
CA LYS A 34 16.56 51.31 1.74
C LYS A 34 16.17 49.98 1.09
N THR A 35 17.13 49.05 1.01
CA THR A 35 16.91 47.71 0.46
C THR A 35 16.38 46.76 1.53
N ILE A 36 15.56 45.77 1.13
CA ILE A 36 14.93 44.78 2.02
C ILE A 36 15.97 43.96 2.83
N SER A 37 17.24 43.90 2.39
CA SER A 37 18.32 43.25 3.15
C SER A 37 18.73 44.04 4.40
N GLU A 38 18.55 45.37 4.41
CA GLU A 38 18.92 46.26 5.52
C GLU A 38 17.89 46.22 6.65
N VAL A 39 16.62 45.94 6.33
CA VAL A 39 15.54 45.75 7.32
C VAL A 39 15.76 44.51 8.19
N ARG A 40 16.54 43.53 7.73
CA ARG A 40 16.82 42.28 8.47
C ARG A 40 17.88 42.40 9.58
N LYS A 41 18.58 43.54 9.71
CA LYS A 41 19.72 43.68 10.64
C LYS A 41 19.45 44.50 11.91
N GLN A 42 18.28 45.09 12.11
CA GLN A 42 18.03 45.95 13.27
C GLN A 42 16.74 45.57 14.01
N GLY A 43 16.93 45.06 15.23
CA GLY A 43 16.15 45.46 16.41
C GLY A 43 14.72 44.90 16.54
N GLY A 44 14.47 44.26 17.67
CA GLY A 44 13.17 43.75 18.08
C GLY A 44 12.08 44.81 18.15
N TYR A 45 10.84 44.34 18.10
CA TYR A 45 9.66 45.14 18.34
C TYR A 45 8.76 44.43 19.34
N GLN A 46 8.45 45.14 20.43
CA GLN A 46 7.43 44.79 21.40
C GLN A 46 6.05 44.81 20.75
N ALA A 47 5.22 43.83 21.10
CA ALA A 47 3.84 43.76 20.64
C ALA A 47 3.00 44.86 21.33
N VAL A 48 2.24 45.60 20.53
CA VAL A 48 1.21 46.54 20.97
C VAL A 48 -0.11 45.97 20.52
N ASP A 49 -1.11 45.95 21.40
CA ASP A 49 -2.44 45.45 21.03
C ASP A 49 -3.23 46.46 20.18
N ASN A 50 -4.39 46.03 19.67
CA ASN A 50 -5.23 46.80 18.74
C ASN A 50 -5.82 48.10 19.32
N ASN A 51 -5.53 48.44 20.58
CA ASN A 51 -5.93 49.69 21.22
C ASN A 51 -4.72 50.53 21.72
N GLY A 52 -3.50 50.21 21.29
CA GLY A 52 -2.33 51.06 21.52
C GLY A 52 -1.74 51.00 22.93
N HIS A 53 -2.02 49.97 23.72
CA HIS A 53 -1.44 49.83 25.07
C HIS A 53 -0.31 48.79 25.08
N VAL A 54 0.79 49.14 25.74
CA VAL A 54 1.95 48.25 25.96
C VAL A 54 1.66 47.37 27.18
N GLN A 55 1.61 46.05 27.00
CA GLN A 55 1.51 45.11 28.13
C GLN A 55 2.89 44.90 28.76
N GLU A 56 3.03 45.22 30.05
CA GLU A 56 4.16 44.78 30.88
C GLU A 56 3.98 43.30 31.24
N ASN A 57 4.94 42.46 30.81
CA ASN A 57 5.03 41.07 31.25
C ASN A 57 5.65 41.01 32.65
N SER A 58 4.91 40.44 33.60
CA SER A 58 5.47 39.86 34.82
C SER A 58 5.32 38.34 34.73
N ASN A 59 6.45 37.64 34.72
CA ASN A 59 6.72 36.48 35.57
C ASN A 59 8.05 35.84 35.16
N ASP A 60 9.01 36.04 36.05
CA ASP A 60 10.25 35.28 36.19
C ASP A 60 9.97 33.76 36.28
N ALA A 61 10.82 32.98 35.63
CA ALA A 61 11.15 31.62 36.05
C ALA A 61 12.58 31.31 35.59
N ASP A 62 13.47 31.45 36.57
CA ASP A 62 14.88 31.08 36.69
C ASP A 62 15.46 30.08 35.68
N PHE A 63 16.50 30.54 34.97
CA PHE A 63 17.53 29.70 34.37
C PHE A 63 18.46 29.18 35.47
N VAL A 64 18.58 27.85 35.58
CA VAL A 64 19.65 27.21 36.34
C VAL A 64 20.80 26.90 35.38
N ASP A 65 21.87 27.69 35.48
CA ASP A 65 23.22 27.38 34.99
C ASP A 65 23.80 26.19 35.75
N LEU A 66 24.40 25.21 35.05
CA LEU A 66 25.56 24.40 35.50
C LEU A 66 26.23 23.73 34.27
N PRO A 67 27.54 23.41 34.33
CA PRO A 67 28.53 23.96 33.40
C PRO A 67 29.18 22.94 32.44
N LEU A 68 29.89 23.52 31.46
CA LEU A 68 30.89 22.89 30.60
C LEU A 68 31.99 22.21 31.43
N GLU A 69 32.22 20.91 31.19
CA GLU A 69 33.51 20.27 31.47
C GLU A 69 34.03 19.59 30.21
N SER A 70 35.20 20.09 29.79
CA SER A 70 36.19 19.45 28.95
C SER A 70 36.74 18.19 29.61
N ASN A 71 37.02 17.14 28.83
CA ASN A 71 38.24 16.35 29.02
C ASN A 71 38.64 15.67 27.71
N ASP A 72 39.81 16.09 27.23
CA ASP A 72 40.69 15.29 26.40
C ASP A 72 41.00 13.97 27.12
N GLU A 73 41.07 12.87 26.38
CA GLU A 73 42.17 11.90 26.55
C GLU A 73 42.33 11.04 25.29
N THR A 74 43.55 11.04 24.79
CA THR A 74 44.07 10.18 23.73
C THR A 74 44.63 8.90 24.38
N PHE A 75 44.53 7.74 23.73
CA PHE A 75 45.66 6.85 23.37
C PHE A 75 45.20 5.48 22.81
N VAL A 76 45.69 5.21 21.58
CA VAL A 76 46.39 4.00 21.08
C VAL A 76 45.74 2.61 21.11
N GLY A 77 45.71 1.99 19.92
CA GLY A 77 45.72 0.53 19.75
C GLY A 77 45.42 0.02 18.34
N LYS A 78 46.40 0.04 17.43
CA LYS A 78 46.43 -0.80 16.20
C LYS A 78 46.76 -2.26 16.57
N PRO A 79 46.46 -3.24 15.68
CA PRO A 79 47.56 -3.76 14.85
C PRO A 79 47.19 -4.00 13.35
N ASN A 80 48.23 -3.89 12.52
CA ASN A 80 48.35 -4.26 11.10
C ASN A 80 48.26 -5.77 10.87
N ILE A 81 47.88 -6.21 9.65
CA ILE A 81 48.51 -7.26 8.76
C ILE A 81 47.97 -7.02 7.32
N GLU A 82 48.72 -6.39 6.41
CA GLU A 82 49.55 -6.91 5.26
C GLU A 82 48.82 -7.30 3.96
N GLU A 83 49.29 -6.70 2.86
CA GLU A 83 49.05 -6.99 1.43
C GLU A 83 49.89 -8.19 0.94
N GLU A 84 49.40 -8.95 -0.05
CA GLU A 84 50.10 -9.26 -1.33
C GLU A 84 49.40 -10.39 -2.12
N GLU A 85 49.05 -10.14 -3.38
CA GLU A 85 49.67 -10.78 -4.57
C GLU A 85 48.80 -10.63 -5.84
N ALA A 86 49.51 -10.38 -6.95
CA ALA A 86 48.98 -10.05 -8.26
C ALA A 86 49.27 -11.14 -9.31
N ASN A 87 48.54 -11.04 -10.44
CA ASN A 87 48.91 -11.38 -11.83
C ASN A 87 48.44 -12.68 -12.51
N LYS A 88 48.16 -12.46 -13.83
CA LYS A 88 48.16 -13.35 -15.03
C LYS A 88 46.78 -13.73 -15.56
N MET A 89 46.43 -13.66 -16.85
CA MET A 89 47.18 -13.43 -18.10
C MET A 89 46.24 -13.02 -19.28
N LYS A 90 46.73 -12.06 -20.09
CA LYS A 90 46.69 -11.81 -21.56
C LYS A 90 45.69 -12.46 -22.56
N GLU A 91 45.14 -11.54 -23.38
CA GLU A 91 44.74 -11.49 -24.81
C GLU A 91 44.95 -12.68 -25.77
N ILE A 92 43.94 -12.92 -26.65
CA ILE A 92 44.12 -13.22 -28.09
C ILE A 92 42.97 -12.58 -28.93
N THR A 93 43.35 -11.95 -30.04
CA THR A 93 42.51 -11.29 -31.06
C THR A 93 42.47 -12.13 -32.34
N VAL A 94 41.30 -12.38 -32.96
CA VAL A 94 41.17 -12.65 -34.42
C VAL A 94 39.81 -12.17 -34.95
N LYS A 95 39.82 -11.58 -36.15
CA LYS A 95 38.71 -10.97 -36.92
C LYS A 95 38.48 -11.78 -38.24
N PRO A 96 37.50 -11.44 -39.10
CA PRO A 96 36.24 -12.17 -39.38
C PRO A 96 36.20 -12.90 -40.75
N LEU A 97 35.14 -13.67 -41.04
CA LEU A 97 34.67 -13.98 -42.42
C LEU A 97 33.21 -14.47 -42.46
N LEU A 98 32.49 -14.03 -43.51
CA LEU A 98 31.07 -14.24 -43.83
C LEU A 98 30.73 -15.66 -44.33
N VAL A 99 29.45 -16.09 -44.18
CA VAL A 99 28.50 -16.48 -45.26
C VAL A 99 27.20 -17.08 -44.67
N ASN A 100 26.07 -16.78 -45.33
CA ASN A 100 24.68 -17.15 -45.04
C ASN A 100 24.37 -18.66 -45.02
N SER A 101 23.42 -19.09 -44.16
CA SER A 101 22.09 -19.66 -44.53
C SER A 101 21.54 -20.73 -43.57
N THR A 102 20.26 -20.57 -43.25
CA THR A 102 19.23 -21.59 -42.93
C THR A 102 19.24 -22.44 -41.65
N SER A 103 18.05 -22.46 -41.05
CA SER A 103 17.39 -23.52 -40.25
C SER A 103 17.61 -23.53 -38.73
N ALA A 104 16.47 -23.70 -38.05
CA ALA A 104 16.25 -23.57 -36.62
C ALA A 104 16.91 -24.68 -35.79
N LYS A 105 17.39 -24.30 -34.60
CA LYS A 105 17.34 -25.11 -33.38
C LYS A 105 17.49 -24.21 -32.15
N LYS A 106 16.63 -24.44 -31.16
CA LYS A 106 16.72 -23.94 -29.78
C LYS A 106 18.15 -24.11 -29.25
N ASN A 107 18.72 -23.06 -28.69
CA ASN A 107 19.56 -23.09 -27.49
C ASN A 107 19.81 -21.66 -26.98
N ASP A 108 20.00 -21.59 -25.67
CA ASP A 108 20.06 -20.43 -24.79
C ASP A 108 20.83 -19.22 -25.31
N VAL A 109 20.21 -18.04 -25.21
CA VAL A 109 20.88 -16.74 -25.35
C VAL A 109 20.76 -15.99 -24.02
N GLN A 110 21.87 -15.91 -23.30
CA GLN A 110 22.12 -14.80 -22.38
C GLN A 110 22.07 -13.49 -23.19
N ILE A 111 21.06 -12.66 -22.94
CA ILE A 111 20.98 -11.32 -23.54
C ILE A 111 21.80 -10.37 -22.67
N GLY A 112 23.02 -10.06 -23.13
CA GLY A 112 23.85 -9.00 -22.56
C GLY A 112 23.25 -7.62 -22.83
N THR A 113 23.16 -6.80 -21.79
CA THR A 113 22.80 -5.39 -21.81
C THR A 113 23.81 -4.58 -22.63
N LYS A 114 23.41 -4.08 -23.81
CA LYS A 114 24.24 -3.15 -24.59
C LYS A 114 23.86 -1.70 -24.26
N LYS A 115 24.75 -0.99 -23.55
CA LYS A 115 24.72 0.48 -23.42
C LYS A 115 25.13 1.11 -24.75
N VAL A 116 24.29 1.98 -25.32
CA VAL A 116 24.64 2.81 -26.49
C VAL A 116 24.88 4.25 -26.03
N VAL A 117 26.05 4.79 -26.36
CA VAL A 117 26.50 6.15 -26.03
C VAL A 117 26.35 7.02 -27.27
N VAL A 118 25.57 8.10 -27.18
CA VAL A 118 25.60 9.23 -28.12
C VAL A 118 25.35 10.50 -27.32
N THR A 119 26.28 11.47 -27.37
CA THR A 119 26.08 12.83 -26.83
C THR A 119 26.74 13.87 -27.75
N THR A 120 26.22 15.11 -27.67
CA THR A 120 26.72 16.33 -28.34
C THR A 120 27.47 17.27 -27.38
N ASP A 121 27.53 16.95 -26.07
CA ASP A 121 28.42 17.59 -25.09
C ASP A 121 29.49 16.59 -24.65
N PRO A 122 30.79 16.89 -24.84
CA PRO A 122 31.89 15.98 -24.50
C PRO A 122 32.05 15.70 -22.99
N ASN A 123 31.33 16.41 -22.10
CA ASN A 123 31.50 16.28 -20.64
C ASN A 123 30.38 15.50 -19.94
N VAL A 124 29.36 15.05 -20.67
CA VAL A 124 28.20 14.33 -20.12
C VAL A 124 28.18 12.92 -20.71
N LYS A 125 28.07 11.87 -19.87
CA LYS A 125 27.97 10.47 -20.31
C LYS A 125 26.60 9.89 -19.96
N LYS A 126 26.01 9.17 -20.93
CA LYS A 126 24.67 8.59 -20.88
C LYS A 126 24.67 7.17 -20.30
N ILE A 127 23.73 6.86 -19.40
CA ILE A 127 23.33 5.49 -19.03
C ILE A 127 21.83 5.37 -19.35
N VAL A 128 21.45 4.42 -20.20
CA VAL A 128 20.04 4.03 -20.41
C VAL A 128 19.93 2.55 -20.06
N ASN A 129 18.99 2.23 -19.18
CA ASN A 129 18.59 0.85 -18.93
C ASN A 129 17.27 0.61 -19.67
N GLU A 130 17.25 -0.28 -20.65
CA GLU A 130 16.06 -0.56 -21.47
C GLU A 130 15.00 -1.41 -20.73
N GLN A 131 15.29 -1.89 -19.51
CA GLN A 131 14.44 -2.81 -18.75
C GLN A 131 13.67 -2.18 -17.57
N ASP A 132 13.86 -0.89 -17.24
CA ASP A 132 13.38 -0.29 -15.98
C ASP A 132 12.00 0.41 -16.03
N HIS A 133 11.29 0.43 -17.16
CA HIS A 133 10.07 1.26 -17.27
C HIS A 133 8.83 0.69 -16.58
N THR A 134 8.87 -0.55 -16.13
CA THR A 134 7.84 -1.11 -15.23
C THR A 134 8.05 -0.68 -13.78
N ASN A 135 9.11 0.07 -13.44
CA ASN A 135 9.47 0.49 -12.09
C ASN A 135 9.27 1.99 -11.80
N ALA A 136 8.53 2.71 -12.65
CA ALA A 136 8.32 4.13 -12.44
C ALA A 136 7.63 4.39 -11.09
N PRO A 137 8.23 5.18 -10.18
CA PRO A 137 7.59 5.49 -8.90
C PRO A 137 6.34 6.36 -9.15
N ILE A 138 5.39 6.22 -8.24
CA ILE A 138 4.08 6.86 -8.28
C ILE A 138 4.08 8.02 -7.30
N HIS A 139 3.91 9.23 -7.83
CA HIS A 139 3.86 10.46 -7.06
C HIS A 139 2.43 10.99 -7.01
N ILE A 140 1.99 11.60 -5.91
CA ILE A 140 0.68 12.26 -5.81
C ILE A 140 0.79 13.64 -5.20
N PHE A 141 0.14 14.65 -5.81
CA PHE A 141 0.11 15.99 -5.23
C PHE A 141 -0.87 16.07 -4.05
N TYR A 142 -0.43 16.70 -2.96
CA TYR A 142 -1.17 16.79 -1.71
C TYR A 142 -1.17 18.23 -1.20
N TYR A 143 -2.37 18.77 -0.99
CA TYR A 143 -2.56 20.18 -0.66
C TYR A 143 -2.81 20.38 0.83
N THR A 144 -2.14 21.38 1.38
CA THR A 144 -2.05 21.67 2.82
C THR A 144 -2.83 22.91 3.25
N PHE A 145 -3.63 23.48 2.35
CA PHE A 145 -4.32 24.76 2.56
C PHE A 145 -5.80 24.65 2.95
N MET A 146 -6.32 23.46 3.29
CA MET A 146 -7.70 23.30 3.80
C MET A 146 -7.74 23.76 5.27
N LYS A 147 -8.72 24.58 5.67
CA LYS A 147 -8.84 25.06 7.07
C LYS A 147 -10.28 25.03 7.58
N SER A 148 -10.50 24.53 8.79
CA SER A 148 -11.78 24.69 9.51
C SER A 148 -11.87 26.09 10.13
N THR A 149 -13.01 26.75 10.00
CA THR A 149 -13.17 28.19 10.31
C THR A 149 -12.75 28.62 11.71
N SER A 150 -11.87 29.62 11.75
CA SER A 150 -11.80 30.73 12.73
C SER A 150 -10.52 31.57 12.59
N GLN A 151 -9.58 31.22 11.70
CA GLN A 151 -8.31 31.93 11.60
C GLN A 151 -7.90 32.30 10.15
N ILE A 152 -7.99 33.61 9.89
CA ILE A 152 -7.25 34.42 8.92
C ILE A 152 -7.51 34.16 7.43
N ASN A 153 -7.67 35.26 6.69
CA ASN A 153 -8.08 35.40 5.30
C ASN A 153 -6.91 35.12 4.32
N TYR A 154 -6.87 33.93 3.69
CA TYR A 154 -5.94 33.56 2.61
C TYR A 154 -6.66 33.53 1.25
N GLY A 155 -7.17 34.67 0.79
CA GLY A 155 -7.70 34.81 -0.58
C GLY A 155 -8.65 33.68 -1.03
N HIS A 156 -8.63 33.36 -2.33
CA HIS A 156 -9.56 32.40 -2.96
C HIS A 156 -9.42 30.94 -2.51
N PHE A 157 -8.31 30.54 -1.87
CA PHE A 157 -8.02 29.14 -1.52
C PHE A 157 -8.66 28.68 -0.20
N ASN A 158 -9.01 29.62 0.70
CA ASN A 158 -9.72 29.33 1.95
C ASN A 158 -11.23 29.01 1.78
N GLN A 159 -11.74 29.05 0.55
CA GLN A 159 -13.17 29.15 0.27
C GLN A 159 -13.81 27.80 -0.04
N ILE A 160 -13.08 26.69 0.07
CA ILE A 160 -13.60 25.41 -0.38
C ILE A 160 -14.69 24.85 0.53
N TRP A 161 -14.68 25.17 1.82
CA TRP A 161 -15.71 24.75 2.79
C TRP A 161 -16.84 25.78 2.97
N SER A 162 -17.00 26.73 2.05
CA SER A 162 -18.10 27.70 2.04
C SER A 162 -18.63 27.95 0.64
N CYS A 163 -19.96 28.02 0.52
CA CYS A 163 -20.65 28.42 -0.71
C CYS A 163 -20.81 29.94 -0.88
N ASP A 164 -20.57 30.72 0.18
CA ASP A 164 -20.70 32.18 0.16
C ASP A 164 -19.33 32.84 0.37
N HIS A 165 -18.84 33.52 -0.67
CA HIS A 165 -17.59 34.27 -0.62
C HIS A 165 -17.65 35.50 0.29
N SER A 166 -18.85 35.88 0.77
CA SER A 166 -19.08 37.08 1.59
C SER A 166 -19.14 36.80 3.10
N GLU A 167 -19.45 35.58 3.53
CA GLU A 167 -19.41 35.16 4.94
C GLU A 167 -18.49 33.93 5.12
N TYR A 168 -17.35 34.13 5.78
CA TYR A 168 -16.38 33.07 6.13
C TYR A 168 -16.89 32.17 7.27
N LYS A 169 -18.06 31.55 7.10
CA LYS A 169 -18.58 30.50 7.99
C LYS A 169 -18.43 29.16 7.27
N ALA A 170 -17.77 28.18 7.89
CA ALA A 170 -17.73 26.82 7.36
C ALA A 170 -19.16 26.29 7.45
N ASP A 171 -19.75 26.05 6.30
CA ASP A 171 -21.03 25.39 6.22
C ASP A 171 -20.75 23.91 6.02
N MET A 172 -21.04 23.09 7.03
CA MET A 172 -20.83 21.64 6.93
C MET A 172 -21.69 21.01 5.82
N THR A 173 -22.70 21.72 5.30
CA THR A 173 -23.55 21.20 4.22
C THR A 173 -23.27 21.82 2.85
N CYS A 174 -22.69 23.02 2.79
CA CYS A 174 -22.46 23.74 1.54
C CYS A 174 -20.99 24.07 1.29
N ILE A 175 -20.36 23.34 0.35
CA ILE A 175 -18.94 23.45 -0.01
C ILE A 175 -18.76 23.79 -1.49
N ASN A 176 -17.66 24.47 -1.82
CA ASN A 176 -17.32 24.87 -3.18
C ASN A 176 -16.63 23.75 -3.95
N SER A 177 -17.33 22.63 -4.13
CA SER A 177 -16.89 21.47 -4.89
C SER A 177 -18.08 20.75 -5.54
N SER A 178 -17.84 20.08 -6.66
CA SER A 178 -18.82 19.19 -7.29
C SER A 178 -18.98 17.85 -6.55
N PHE A 179 -18.06 17.50 -5.64
CA PHE A 179 -18.06 16.26 -4.88
C PHE A 179 -18.01 16.54 -3.38
N TYR A 180 -18.54 15.62 -2.56
CA TYR A 180 -18.52 15.78 -1.10
C TYR A 180 -17.57 14.75 -0.44
N PRO A 181 -16.59 15.19 0.37
CA PRO A 181 -15.64 14.29 1.02
C PRO A 181 -16.30 13.30 1.97
N LYS A 182 -15.86 12.03 1.95
CA LYS A 182 -16.30 10.99 2.89
C LYS A 182 -15.98 11.35 4.35
N LEU A 183 -14.86 12.02 4.58
CA LEU A 183 -14.43 12.50 5.89
C LEU A 183 -15.14 13.80 6.33
N GLY A 184 -16.00 14.36 5.47
CA GLY A 184 -16.55 15.70 5.63
C GLY A 184 -15.50 16.80 5.43
N PRO A 185 -15.90 18.08 5.56
CA PRO A 185 -14.95 19.21 5.58
C PRO A 185 -13.94 19.09 6.73
N TYR A 186 -12.67 19.35 6.45
CA TYR A 186 -11.59 19.19 7.42
C TYR A 186 -10.52 20.29 7.35
N ALA A 187 -9.67 20.34 8.37
CA ALA A 187 -8.46 21.17 8.39
C ALA A 187 -7.23 20.32 8.05
N SER A 188 -6.34 20.87 7.21
CA SER A 188 -5.10 20.23 6.77
C SER A 188 -4.07 20.07 7.90
N ASP A 189 -4.25 20.74 9.04
CA ASP A 189 -3.45 20.59 10.26
C ASP A 189 -4.03 19.56 11.25
N ASN A 190 -5.10 18.84 10.89
CA ASN A 190 -5.62 17.76 11.71
C ASN A 190 -4.81 16.47 11.50
N VAL A 191 -4.06 16.07 12.54
CA VAL A 191 -3.19 14.88 12.51
C VAL A 191 -3.93 13.58 12.17
N THR A 192 -5.16 13.42 12.65
CA THR A 192 -5.99 12.23 12.39
C THR A 192 -6.40 12.15 10.91
N ILE A 193 -6.66 13.31 10.31
CA ILE A 193 -6.98 13.41 8.88
C ILE A 193 -5.73 13.12 8.04
N ILE A 194 -4.58 13.70 8.39
CA ILE A 194 -3.31 13.40 7.72
C ILE A 194 -3.00 11.90 7.81
N GLU A 195 -3.17 11.27 8.98
CA GLU A 195 -2.97 9.83 9.15
C GLU A 195 -3.90 9.00 8.27
N ALA A 196 -5.20 9.33 8.24
CA ALA A 196 -6.16 8.67 7.36
C ALA A 196 -5.78 8.83 5.87
N HIS A 197 -5.32 10.00 5.46
CA HIS A 197 -4.88 10.25 4.09
C HIS A 197 -3.62 9.45 3.73
N MET A 198 -2.59 9.45 4.58
CA MET A 198 -1.38 8.66 4.33
C MET A 198 -1.69 7.16 4.26
N LYS A 199 -2.62 6.66 5.09
CA LYS A 199 -3.12 5.29 5.01
C LYS A 199 -3.79 5.00 3.66
N MET A 200 -4.67 5.88 3.18
CA MET A 200 -5.33 5.75 1.88
C MET A 200 -4.34 5.78 0.71
N ILE A 201 -3.41 6.73 0.74
CA ILE A 201 -2.36 6.90 -0.29
C ILE A 201 -1.47 5.64 -0.35
N SER A 202 -1.03 5.14 0.80
CA SER A 202 -0.22 3.93 0.91
C SER A 202 -0.98 2.71 0.36
N SER A 203 -2.24 2.54 0.74
CA SER A 203 -3.09 1.43 0.25
C SER A 203 -3.35 1.45 -1.26
N ALA A 204 -3.22 2.62 -1.90
CA ALA A 204 -3.36 2.77 -3.35
C ALA A 204 -2.07 2.41 -4.12
N GLY A 205 -0.98 2.06 -3.43
CA GLY A 205 0.31 1.74 -4.04
C GLY A 205 1.08 2.98 -4.50
N ILE A 206 0.94 4.10 -3.79
CA ILE A 206 1.61 5.37 -4.11
C ILE A 206 2.87 5.54 -3.26
N ASP A 207 4.00 5.84 -3.89
CA ASP A 207 5.32 5.90 -3.25
C ASP A 207 5.63 7.25 -2.62
N VAL A 208 5.23 8.34 -3.27
CA VAL A 208 5.65 9.70 -2.92
C VAL A 208 4.47 10.66 -2.85
N VAL A 209 4.36 11.39 -1.74
CA VAL A 209 3.49 12.55 -1.60
C VAL A 209 4.26 13.82 -1.96
N VAL A 210 3.74 14.59 -2.90
CA VAL A 210 4.29 15.90 -3.32
C VAL A 210 3.50 16.99 -2.60
N VAL A 211 4.09 17.54 -1.55
CA VAL A 211 3.46 18.57 -0.70
C VAL A 211 3.54 19.93 -1.38
N SER A 212 2.39 20.60 -1.52
CA SER A 212 2.32 21.99 -1.95
C SER A 212 3.00 22.93 -0.94
N TRP A 213 3.95 23.73 -1.42
CA TRP A 213 4.77 24.64 -0.62
C TRP A 213 4.66 26.08 -1.10
N LEU A 214 4.23 26.96 -0.19
CA LEU A 214 4.25 28.41 -0.33
C LEU A 214 5.23 29.00 0.70
N PRO A 215 6.15 29.89 0.31
CA PRO A 215 7.19 30.31 1.22
C PRO A 215 6.71 31.27 2.32
N PRO A 216 7.33 31.21 3.52
CA PRO A 216 6.88 31.92 4.71
C PRO A 216 6.71 33.46 4.57
N PRO A 217 7.59 34.23 3.90
CA PRO A 217 7.47 35.70 3.85
C PRO A 217 6.25 36.22 3.06
N VAL A 218 5.59 35.37 2.26
CA VAL A 218 4.37 35.72 1.52
C VAL A 218 3.14 35.69 2.43
N LEU A 219 3.26 35.14 3.65
CA LEU A 219 2.19 35.02 4.62
C LEU A 219 2.52 35.84 5.87
N LEU A 220 2.08 37.10 5.89
CA LEU A 220 2.14 37.97 7.07
C LEU A 220 1.48 37.25 8.27
N GLY A 221 2.31 36.67 9.17
CA GLY A 221 1.90 36.18 10.49
C GLY A 221 1.72 34.67 10.69
N THR A 222 2.04 33.78 9.73
CA THR A 222 1.65 32.34 9.84
C THR A 222 2.77 31.32 9.67
N ASN A 223 4.04 31.74 9.78
CA ASN A 223 5.22 30.93 9.49
C ASN A 223 5.28 29.59 10.25
N ALA A 224 4.67 29.50 11.43
CA ALA A 224 4.65 28.27 12.22
C ALA A 224 3.75 27.18 11.62
N ASN A 225 2.68 27.52 10.88
CA ASN A 225 1.67 26.52 10.54
C ASN A 225 2.11 25.59 9.39
N LEU A 226 2.68 26.10 8.29
CA LEU A 226 3.11 25.24 7.16
C LEU A 226 4.29 24.32 7.50
N VAL A 227 5.25 24.80 8.31
CA VAL A 227 6.34 23.96 8.81
C VAL A 227 5.77 22.85 9.68
N ASN A 228 4.87 23.18 10.62
CA ASN A 228 4.25 22.19 11.50
C ASN A 228 3.42 21.15 10.72
N ILE A 229 2.56 21.58 9.80
CA ILE A 229 1.78 20.69 8.94
C ILE A 229 2.71 19.78 8.14
N THR A 230 3.78 20.32 7.56
CA THR A 230 4.76 19.53 6.79
C THR A 230 5.47 18.51 7.67
N THR A 231 5.89 18.87 8.88
CA THR A 231 6.46 17.93 9.87
C THR A 231 5.47 16.82 10.19
N MET A 232 4.19 17.15 10.43
CA MET A 232 3.14 16.16 10.68
C MET A 232 2.92 15.22 9.49
N ILE A 233 2.97 15.75 8.27
CA ILE A 233 2.90 14.93 7.04
C ILE A 233 4.11 14.02 6.94
N LEU A 234 5.33 14.52 7.17
CA LEU A 234 6.55 13.72 7.17
C LEU A 234 6.50 12.59 8.21
N ASP A 235 6.09 12.90 9.44
CA ASP A 235 5.96 11.93 10.53
C ASP A 235 4.96 10.82 10.20
N LYS A 236 3.80 11.19 9.62
CA LYS A 236 2.78 10.23 9.22
C LYS A 236 3.17 9.46 7.95
N ALA A 237 3.74 10.12 6.95
CA ALA A 237 4.24 9.46 5.75
C ALA A 237 5.28 8.38 6.09
N LYS A 238 6.20 8.67 7.03
CA LYS A 238 7.16 7.68 7.57
C LYS A 238 6.46 6.43 8.11
N GLN A 239 5.37 6.58 8.86
CA GLN A 239 4.62 5.45 9.43
C GLN A 239 4.03 4.53 8.38
N PHE A 240 3.73 5.05 7.18
CA PHE A 240 3.16 4.31 6.05
C PHE A 240 4.15 4.11 4.89
N LYS A 241 5.44 4.36 5.15
CA LYS A 241 6.55 4.18 4.19
C LYS A 241 6.41 4.97 2.89
N ILE A 242 5.66 6.06 2.97
CA ILE A 242 5.54 7.06 1.93
C ILE A 242 6.71 8.04 2.06
N LYS A 243 7.29 8.43 0.94
CA LYS A 243 8.28 9.50 0.86
C LYS A 243 7.63 10.83 0.53
N VAL A 244 8.27 11.94 0.86
CA VAL A 244 7.74 13.29 0.73
C VAL A 244 8.65 14.14 -0.15
N ALA A 245 8.10 14.62 -1.26
CA ALA A 245 8.68 15.62 -2.14
C ALA A 245 7.88 16.94 -2.05
N PHE A 246 8.33 17.97 -2.76
CA PHE A 246 7.75 19.31 -2.66
C PHE A 246 7.39 19.88 -4.03
N GLN A 247 6.23 20.53 -4.11
CA GLN A 247 5.88 21.45 -5.20
C GLN A 247 6.06 22.88 -4.70
N LEU A 248 6.92 23.65 -5.36
CA LEU A 248 7.06 25.07 -5.12
C LEU A 248 5.98 25.81 -5.91
N GLU A 249 5.03 26.40 -5.19
CA GLU A 249 3.92 27.16 -5.77
C GLU A 249 4.38 28.51 -6.33
N ASP A 250 3.51 29.12 -7.14
CA ASP A 250 3.75 30.45 -7.69
C ASP A 250 3.35 31.55 -6.69
N TYR A 251 4.14 32.63 -6.63
CA TYR A 251 3.89 33.75 -5.72
C TYR A 251 4.47 35.06 -6.27
N ILE A 252 3.93 36.18 -5.79
CA ILE A 252 4.34 37.53 -6.24
C ILE A 252 5.82 37.75 -5.92
N GLY A 253 6.59 38.16 -6.94
CA GLY A 253 8.02 38.43 -6.81
C GLY A 253 8.91 37.18 -6.87
N ARG A 254 8.37 36.01 -7.21
CA ARG A 254 9.15 34.78 -7.40
C ARG A 254 10.18 34.95 -8.52
N SER A 255 11.41 34.53 -8.26
CA SER A 255 12.54 34.52 -9.20
C SER A 255 13.40 33.29 -9.00
N ALA A 256 14.37 33.03 -9.88
CA ALA A 256 15.32 31.93 -9.70
C ALA A 256 16.07 32.00 -8.36
N ILE A 257 16.38 33.22 -7.88
CA ILE A 257 17.03 33.45 -6.58
C ILE A 257 16.13 33.00 -5.43
N THR A 258 14.87 33.45 -5.41
CA THR A 258 13.95 33.13 -4.32
C THR A 258 13.57 31.65 -4.32
N ILE A 259 13.45 31.03 -5.50
CA ILE A 259 13.29 29.57 -5.63
C ILE A 259 14.49 28.83 -5.03
N GLY A 260 15.71 29.28 -5.30
CA GLY A 260 16.92 28.73 -4.69
C GLY A 260 16.92 28.88 -3.16
N ASP A 261 16.40 29.98 -2.63
CA ASP A 261 16.27 30.19 -1.19
C ASP A 261 15.19 29.29 -0.56
N ASP A 262 14.08 29.05 -1.25
CA ASP A 262 13.04 28.11 -0.82
C ASP A 262 13.58 26.68 -0.75
N ILE A 263 14.34 26.25 -1.75
CA ILE A 263 15.02 24.94 -1.76
C ILE A 263 15.97 24.81 -0.57
N LYS A 264 16.81 25.84 -0.32
CA LYS A 264 17.73 25.86 0.83
C LYS A 264 16.96 25.77 2.15
N PHE A 265 15.86 26.50 2.29
CA PHE A 265 15.04 26.49 3.49
C PHE A 265 14.45 25.10 3.74
N ILE A 266 13.80 24.51 2.75
CA ILE A 266 13.19 23.18 2.86
C ILE A 266 14.24 22.13 3.20
N GLN A 267 15.40 22.13 2.52
CA GLN A 267 16.46 21.17 2.82
C GLN A 267 17.08 21.37 4.20
N ASN A 268 17.35 22.61 4.62
CA ASN A 268 17.86 22.86 5.96
C ASN A 268 16.87 22.45 7.06
N THR A 269 15.57 22.47 6.77
CA THR A 269 14.51 22.15 7.73
C THR A 269 14.21 20.64 7.78
N PHE A 270 14.11 19.98 6.62
CA PHE A 270 13.49 18.64 6.53
C PHE A 270 14.41 17.54 5.96
N LYS A 271 15.58 17.87 5.38
CA LYS A 271 16.42 16.87 4.66
C LYS A 271 16.84 15.67 5.52
N ASN A 272 16.98 15.87 6.83
CA ASN A 272 17.39 14.81 7.76
C ASN A 272 16.22 13.93 8.22
N HIS A 273 14.99 14.21 7.77
CA HIS A 273 13.83 13.40 8.11
C HIS A 273 13.78 12.15 7.20
N ASP A 274 13.58 10.97 7.75
CA ASP A 274 13.64 9.69 7.01
C ASP A 274 12.62 9.58 5.85
N ALA A 275 11.49 10.28 5.95
CA ALA A 275 10.49 10.34 4.88
C ALA A 275 10.82 11.35 3.78
N PHE A 276 11.85 12.20 3.93
CA PHE A 276 12.23 13.16 2.90
C PHE A 276 12.71 12.42 1.63
N TYR A 277 12.13 12.73 0.48
CA TYR A 277 12.37 11.97 -0.74
C TYR A 277 13.63 12.44 -1.48
N THR A 278 14.48 11.48 -1.82
CA THR A 278 15.64 11.65 -2.69
C THR A 278 15.62 10.55 -3.75
N MET A 279 16.17 10.86 -4.93
CA MET A 279 16.30 9.87 -6.00
C MET A 279 17.57 10.11 -6.82
N LYS A 280 18.01 9.10 -7.56
CA LYS A 280 19.13 9.23 -8.48
C LYS A 280 18.74 10.08 -9.68
N SER A 281 19.65 10.97 -10.07
CA SER A 281 19.48 11.81 -11.26
C SER A 281 19.57 10.97 -12.54
N LYS A 282 18.72 11.28 -13.53
CA LYS A 282 18.83 10.74 -14.91
C LYS A 282 20.08 11.31 -15.63
N LYS A 283 20.56 12.48 -15.22
CA LYS A 283 21.78 13.14 -15.72
C LYS A 283 22.99 12.84 -14.83
N ILE A 284 24.13 12.48 -15.45
CA ILE A 284 25.43 12.35 -14.78
C ILE A 284 26.26 13.60 -15.06
N GLU A 285 26.56 14.38 -14.02
CA GLU A 285 27.44 15.55 -14.10
C GLU A 285 28.88 15.12 -13.73
N VAL A 286 29.86 15.41 -14.60
CA VAL A 286 31.28 15.11 -14.35
C VAL A 286 32.01 16.40 -13.98
N ASN A 287 32.63 16.44 -12.79
CA ASN A 287 33.41 17.58 -12.34
C ASN A 287 34.79 17.62 -13.05
N LYS A 288 35.13 18.72 -13.72
CA LYS A 288 36.41 18.88 -14.44
C LYS A 288 37.62 19.11 -13.53
N ASP A 289 37.42 19.62 -12.32
CA ASP A 289 38.51 20.13 -11.48
C ASP A 289 38.91 19.19 -10.32
N LYS A 290 38.23 18.05 -10.16
CA LYS A 290 38.61 17.02 -9.19
C LYS A 290 39.28 15.84 -9.87
N LYS A 291 40.53 15.57 -9.48
CA LYS A 291 41.34 14.41 -9.89
C LYS A 291 40.88 13.08 -9.27
N VAL A 292 39.62 12.97 -8.91
CA VAL A 292 39.01 11.74 -8.38
C VAL A 292 37.71 11.51 -9.13
N ASN A 293 37.61 10.34 -9.78
CA ASN A 293 36.36 9.81 -10.32
C ASN A 293 35.42 9.42 -9.16
N ASP A 294 35.04 10.39 -8.31
CA ASP A 294 33.92 10.18 -7.40
C ASP A 294 32.68 10.17 -8.28
N ASP A 295 32.09 8.99 -8.44
CA ASP A 295 30.94 8.73 -9.28
C ASP A 295 29.71 9.47 -8.74
N ILE A 296 29.55 10.75 -9.11
CA ILE A 296 28.41 11.62 -8.71
C ILE A 296 27.07 10.99 -9.17
N ALA A 297 27.10 10.04 -10.12
CA ALA A 297 25.94 9.24 -10.53
C ALA A 297 25.33 8.41 -9.38
N GLY A 298 26.06 8.17 -8.29
CA GLY A 298 25.58 7.44 -7.11
C GLY A 298 24.85 8.29 -6.07
N ILE A 299 24.91 9.62 -6.15
CA ILE A 299 24.37 10.50 -5.09
C ILE A 299 22.90 10.79 -5.38
N GLU A 300 22.03 10.41 -4.45
CA GLU A 300 20.61 10.77 -4.53
C GLU A 300 20.42 12.26 -4.22
N LYS A 301 19.56 12.90 -5.01
CA LYS A 301 19.22 14.32 -4.89
C LYS A 301 17.74 14.50 -4.54
N PRO A 302 17.38 15.49 -3.71
CA PRO A 302 15.99 15.90 -3.52
C PRO A 302 15.31 16.27 -4.83
N ILE A 303 14.01 16.00 -4.99
CA ILE A 303 13.23 16.41 -6.16
C ILE A 303 12.24 17.52 -5.80
N PHE A 304 12.19 18.56 -6.64
CA PHE A 304 11.27 19.69 -6.51
C PHE A 304 10.49 19.92 -7.81
N TYR A 305 9.17 19.97 -7.69
CA TYR A 305 8.26 20.35 -8.77
C TYR A 305 8.08 21.87 -8.75
N ILE A 306 8.24 22.52 -9.90
CA ILE A 306 8.14 23.97 -10.01
C ILE A 306 6.87 24.32 -10.77
N PHE A 307 5.83 24.71 -10.04
CA PHE A 307 4.58 25.13 -10.64
C PHE A 307 4.79 26.45 -11.41
N ASN A 308 4.22 26.60 -12.61
CA ASN A 308 4.42 27.75 -13.49
C ASN A 308 5.90 28.13 -13.71
N SER A 309 6.78 27.15 -13.93
CA SER A 309 8.21 27.40 -14.15
C SER A 309 8.52 28.34 -15.32
N SER A 310 7.60 28.48 -16.28
CA SER A 310 7.71 29.39 -17.43
C SER A 310 7.54 30.87 -17.09
N ASN A 311 7.12 31.22 -15.87
CA ASN A 311 7.13 32.60 -15.37
C ASN A 311 8.55 33.11 -15.06
N VAL A 312 9.54 32.22 -15.02
CA VAL A 312 10.96 32.57 -14.86
C VAL A 312 11.67 32.33 -16.20
N GLY A 313 12.46 33.32 -16.66
CA GLY A 313 13.17 33.24 -17.93
C GLY A 313 14.29 32.19 -17.91
N SER A 314 14.58 31.57 -19.05
CA SER A 314 15.65 30.55 -19.13
C SER A 314 17.04 31.07 -18.73
N LYS A 315 17.32 32.36 -18.95
CA LYS A 315 18.55 33.00 -18.47
C LYS A 315 18.63 33.05 -16.95
N ASP A 316 17.54 33.40 -16.28
CA ASP A 316 17.48 33.46 -14.82
C ASP A 316 17.55 32.04 -14.23
N TRP A 317 16.89 31.07 -14.87
CA TRP A 317 17.05 29.66 -14.50
C TRP A 317 18.51 29.20 -14.55
N LYS A 318 19.27 29.58 -15.59
CA LYS A 318 20.70 29.24 -15.68
C LYS A 318 21.53 29.81 -14.53
N GLU A 319 21.15 30.94 -13.94
CA GLU A 319 21.85 31.48 -12.76
C GLU A 319 21.74 30.53 -11.55
N LEU A 320 20.69 29.70 -11.49
CA LEU A 320 20.45 28.71 -10.45
C LEU A 320 20.94 27.30 -10.84
N THR A 321 20.81 26.92 -12.11
CA THR A 321 20.99 25.54 -12.59
C THR A 321 22.31 25.28 -13.31
N SER A 322 23.11 26.31 -13.60
CA SER A 322 24.44 26.19 -14.21
C SER A 322 25.54 26.16 -13.16
N LEU A 323 26.62 25.42 -13.39
CA LEU A 323 27.81 25.41 -12.51
C LEU A 323 28.42 26.81 -12.29
N ASN A 324 28.28 27.70 -13.28
CA ASN A 324 28.84 29.05 -13.23
C ASN A 324 27.79 30.13 -12.91
N GLY A 325 26.57 29.73 -12.52
CA GLY A 325 25.50 30.66 -12.17
C GLY A 325 25.78 31.38 -10.85
N SER A 326 25.44 32.67 -10.77
CA SER A 326 25.71 33.52 -9.60
C SER A 326 25.00 33.07 -8.31
N VAL A 327 23.92 32.30 -8.42
CA VAL A 327 23.14 31.75 -7.29
C VAL A 327 23.01 30.23 -7.37
N SER A 328 23.94 29.57 -8.07
CA SER A 328 23.82 28.15 -8.40
C SER A 328 23.66 27.25 -7.18
N ILE A 329 22.77 26.26 -7.29
CA ILE A 329 22.66 25.15 -6.33
C ILE A 329 23.44 23.90 -6.77
N ARG A 330 23.89 23.85 -8.03
CA ARG A 330 24.62 22.69 -8.58
C ARG A 330 25.95 22.48 -7.87
N HIS A 331 26.28 21.22 -7.59
CA HIS A 331 27.50 20.83 -6.86
C HIS A 331 27.63 21.48 -5.47
N THR A 332 26.52 21.94 -4.89
CA THR A 332 26.45 22.38 -3.48
C THR A 332 25.72 21.34 -2.65
N LYS A 333 25.70 21.49 -1.32
CA LYS A 333 24.86 20.63 -0.44
C LYS A 333 23.36 20.73 -0.70
N TYR A 334 22.94 21.73 -1.50
CA TYR A 334 21.56 22.02 -1.88
C TYR A 334 21.20 21.56 -3.30
N ASP A 335 22.10 20.88 -4.00
CA ASP A 335 21.83 20.36 -5.34
C ASP A 335 20.60 19.44 -5.35
N SER A 336 19.74 19.62 -6.36
CA SER A 336 18.38 19.07 -6.40
C SER A 336 17.95 18.79 -7.84
N ILE A 337 17.06 17.82 -8.03
CA ILE A 337 16.37 17.55 -9.30
C ILE A 337 15.21 18.54 -9.43
N LEU A 338 15.24 19.39 -10.46
CA LEU A 338 14.21 20.40 -10.70
C LEU A 338 13.31 20.00 -11.87
N ILE A 339 12.01 19.85 -11.62
CA ILE A 339 11.00 19.45 -12.61
C ILE A 339 10.12 20.66 -12.95
N GLY A 340 10.16 21.11 -14.20
CA GLY A 340 9.34 22.23 -14.67
C GLY A 340 7.93 21.81 -15.12
N LEU A 341 6.93 22.66 -14.89
CA LEU A 341 5.60 22.47 -15.47
C LEU A 341 5.65 22.72 -16.98
N LEU A 342 5.16 21.77 -17.77
CA LEU A 342 4.99 21.88 -19.21
C LEU A 342 3.50 22.08 -19.52
N ALA A 343 3.08 23.33 -19.68
CA ALA A 343 1.73 23.69 -20.04
C ALA A 343 1.63 24.00 -21.55
N ASP A 344 2.58 24.74 -22.09
CA ASP A 344 2.64 25.16 -23.49
C ASP A 344 3.79 24.48 -24.25
N ASP A 345 3.69 24.42 -25.58
CA ASP A 345 4.73 23.89 -26.46
C ASP A 345 6.08 24.60 -26.29
N LYS A 346 6.04 25.93 -26.07
CA LYS A 346 7.23 26.78 -25.83
C LYS A 346 7.98 26.40 -24.55
N ASP A 347 7.30 25.79 -23.58
CA ASP A 347 7.89 25.45 -22.29
C ASP A 347 8.99 24.39 -22.45
N ARG A 348 8.89 23.52 -23.46
CA ARG A 348 9.93 22.54 -23.80
C ARG A 348 11.30 23.18 -23.96
N GLN A 349 11.37 24.25 -24.77
CA GLN A 349 12.64 24.93 -25.03
C GLN A 349 13.10 25.69 -23.79
N MET A 350 12.19 26.30 -23.03
CA MET A 350 12.53 26.97 -21.77
C MET A 350 13.11 25.98 -20.73
N ILE A 351 12.54 24.77 -20.61
CA ILE A 351 13.03 23.71 -19.70
C ILE A 351 14.46 23.29 -20.07
N VAL A 352 14.71 23.06 -21.36
CA VAL A 352 16.05 22.70 -21.87
C VAL A 352 17.03 23.85 -21.67
N ASP A 353 16.68 25.05 -22.14
CA ASP A 353 17.55 26.23 -22.04
C ASP A 353 17.79 26.64 -20.58
N GLY A 354 16.80 26.45 -19.71
CA GLY A 354 16.89 26.74 -18.29
C GLY A 354 17.67 25.70 -17.48
N GLY A 355 18.10 24.59 -18.08
CA GLY A 355 18.89 23.57 -17.38
C GLY A 355 18.12 22.80 -16.30
N LEU A 356 16.80 22.68 -16.44
CA LEU A 356 15.96 21.86 -15.57
C LEU A 356 16.18 20.36 -15.88
N ASP A 357 15.82 19.49 -14.94
CA ASP A 357 16.11 18.05 -14.99
C ASP A 357 14.99 17.21 -15.58
N GLY A 358 13.79 17.78 -15.69
CA GLY A 358 12.64 17.11 -16.26
C GLY A 358 11.43 18.02 -16.34
N PHE A 359 10.31 17.43 -16.73
CA PHE A 359 9.04 18.12 -16.77
C PHE A 359 7.84 17.24 -16.43
N TYR A 360 6.77 17.88 -15.97
CA TYR A 360 5.50 17.24 -15.65
C TYR A 360 4.31 17.97 -16.28
N THR A 361 3.19 17.26 -16.48
CA THR A 361 2.06 17.76 -17.27
C THR A 361 0.91 18.33 -16.44
N TYR A 362 0.80 17.92 -15.16
CA TYR A 362 -0.08 18.37 -14.08
C TYR A 362 -1.60 18.41 -14.33
N TYR A 363 -2.06 19.15 -15.33
CA TYR A 363 -3.48 19.48 -15.51
C TYR A 363 -4.34 18.24 -15.72
N GLY A 364 -5.43 18.12 -14.95
CA GLY A 364 -6.25 16.91 -14.87
C GLY A 364 -7.22 16.67 -16.03
N GLY A 365 -7.24 17.55 -17.04
CA GLY A 365 -8.06 17.40 -18.24
C GLY A 365 -7.21 17.20 -19.49
N ASP A 366 -7.42 16.08 -20.17
CA ASP A 366 -6.81 15.81 -21.48
C ASP A 366 -7.26 16.87 -22.49
N GLU A 367 -6.28 17.41 -23.23
CA GLU A 367 -6.38 18.54 -24.17
C GLU A 367 -6.54 19.94 -23.56
N PHE A 368 -6.47 20.08 -22.23
CA PHE A 368 -6.50 21.41 -21.59
C PHE A 368 -5.22 22.21 -21.85
N THR A 369 -4.09 21.51 -21.88
CA THR A 369 -2.78 22.10 -22.18
C THR A 369 -2.02 21.21 -23.15
N PHE A 370 -0.94 21.74 -23.70
CA PHE A 370 -0.07 20.97 -24.58
C PHE A 370 0.52 19.76 -23.83
N GLY A 371 0.88 19.91 -22.55
CA GLY A 371 1.36 18.82 -21.72
C GLY A 371 0.29 17.80 -21.33
N SER A 372 -0.93 18.24 -21.01
CA SER A 372 -2.01 17.32 -20.60
C SER A 372 -2.64 16.55 -21.76
N THR A 373 -2.30 16.91 -23.01
CA THR A 373 -2.76 16.20 -24.21
C THR A 373 -2.11 14.81 -24.29
N VAL A 374 -2.87 13.76 -23.94
CA VAL A 374 -2.37 12.39 -23.76
C VAL A 374 -1.81 11.81 -25.07
N SER A 375 -2.35 12.20 -26.22
CA SER A 375 -1.84 11.77 -27.53
C SER A 375 -0.45 12.31 -27.84
N MET A 376 0.01 13.37 -27.15
CA MET A 376 1.35 13.94 -27.28
C MET A 376 2.40 13.25 -26.40
N TRP A 377 1.98 12.43 -25.43
CA TRP A 377 2.91 11.80 -24.47
C TRP A 377 4.01 10.95 -25.11
N PRO A 378 3.78 10.17 -26.19
CA PRO A 378 4.87 9.48 -26.88
C PRO A 378 5.91 10.43 -27.49
N ILE A 379 5.46 11.60 -27.98
CA ILE A 379 6.34 12.63 -28.55
C ILE A 379 7.11 13.34 -27.43
N LEU A 380 6.44 13.65 -26.32
CA LEU A 380 7.07 14.25 -25.14
C LEU A 380 8.10 13.34 -24.50
N SER A 381 7.80 12.04 -24.39
CA SER A 381 8.73 11.02 -23.90
C SER A 381 9.98 10.95 -24.77
N LYS A 382 9.82 10.90 -26.09
CA LYS A 382 10.93 10.96 -27.04
C LYS A 382 11.76 12.25 -26.90
N PHE A 383 11.10 13.39 -26.78
CA PHE A 383 11.76 14.67 -26.55
C PHE A 383 12.56 14.66 -25.24
N ALA A 384 12.01 14.05 -24.17
CA ALA A 384 12.71 13.93 -22.90
C ALA A 384 13.98 13.07 -23.03
N ASP A 385 13.90 11.93 -23.72
CA ASP A 385 15.04 11.05 -23.97
C ASP A 385 16.14 11.70 -24.85
N GLU A 386 15.75 12.51 -25.84
CA GLU A 386 16.68 13.26 -26.68
C GLU A 386 17.42 14.36 -25.91
N ASN A 387 16.80 14.91 -24.87
CA ASN A 387 17.34 16.00 -24.07
C ASN A 387 17.81 15.58 -22.67
N ASN A 388 17.81 14.27 -22.37
CA ASN A 388 18.15 13.70 -21.06
C ASN A 388 17.33 14.32 -19.90
N LEU A 389 16.02 14.43 -20.12
CA LEU A 389 15.04 14.93 -19.16
C LEU A 389 14.23 13.78 -18.57
N LEU A 390 13.75 13.95 -17.33
CA LEU A 390 12.70 13.11 -16.76
C LEU A 390 11.35 13.46 -17.40
N PHE A 391 10.64 12.46 -17.90
CA PHE A 391 9.26 12.57 -18.38
C PHE A 391 8.28 12.09 -17.31
N ILE A 392 7.47 13.02 -16.79
CA ILE A 392 6.53 12.77 -15.69
C ILE A 392 5.09 13.11 -16.11
N PRO A 393 4.38 12.21 -16.83
CA PRO A 393 2.97 12.42 -17.13
C PRO A 393 2.13 12.45 -15.85
N SER A 394 1.14 13.34 -15.82
CA SER A 394 0.16 13.45 -14.74
C SER A 394 -1.17 12.84 -15.15
N VAL A 395 -1.64 11.85 -14.40
CA VAL A 395 -2.92 11.19 -14.58
C VAL A 395 -3.96 11.78 -13.61
N ALA A 396 -5.21 11.90 -14.06
CA ALA A 396 -6.31 12.39 -13.22
C ALA A 396 -7.59 11.60 -13.47
N PRO A 397 -8.43 11.41 -12.44
CA PRO A 397 -9.68 10.69 -12.60
C PRO A 397 -10.70 11.46 -13.45
N GLY A 398 -10.54 12.78 -13.55
CA GLY A 398 -11.36 13.71 -14.32
C GLY A 398 -11.12 15.13 -13.79
N PHE A 399 -11.95 16.07 -14.23
CA PHE A 399 -11.88 17.48 -13.84
C PHE A 399 -13.28 18.08 -13.86
N ASP A 400 -13.63 18.87 -12.85
CA ASP A 400 -14.90 19.60 -12.79
C ASP A 400 -14.74 20.83 -11.92
N ASN A 401 -14.66 22.00 -12.56
CA ASN A 401 -14.55 23.29 -11.88
C ASN A 401 -15.85 24.10 -11.89
N SER A 402 -16.98 23.46 -12.21
CA SER A 402 -18.27 24.13 -12.43
C SER A 402 -18.83 24.83 -11.19
N LYS A 403 -18.39 24.42 -10.01
CA LYS A 403 -18.75 25.04 -8.74
C LYS A 403 -17.79 26.16 -8.34
N SER A 404 -16.48 25.91 -8.51
CA SER A 404 -15.42 26.78 -8.00
C SER A 404 -15.27 28.10 -8.74
N PHE A 405 -15.59 28.14 -10.03
CA PHE A 405 -15.51 29.36 -10.84
C PHE A 405 -16.90 29.67 -11.41
N LYS A 406 -17.45 30.84 -11.09
CA LYS A 406 -18.63 31.40 -11.75
C LYS A 406 -18.28 31.78 -13.20
N SER A 407 -18.09 30.77 -14.04
CA SER A 407 -17.82 30.91 -15.46
C SER A 407 -19.05 30.48 -16.25
N ASP A 408 -19.40 31.24 -17.29
CA ASP A 408 -20.47 30.87 -18.24
C ASP A 408 -20.13 29.59 -19.03
N LYS A 409 -18.87 29.13 -18.97
CA LYS A 409 -18.37 27.92 -19.61
C LYS A 409 -17.43 27.16 -18.65
N PRO A 410 -17.97 26.30 -17.76
CA PRO A 410 -17.13 25.48 -16.91
C PRO A 410 -16.37 24.45 -17.75
N LEU A 411 -15.14 24.14 -17.34
CA LEU A 411 -14.35 23.07 -17.93
C LEU A 411 -14.68 21.78 -17.18
N ILE A 412 -15.14 20.77 -17.93
CA ILE A 412 -15.52 19.48 -17.37
C ILE A 412 -14.88 18.38 -18.22
N LYS A 413 -14.14 17.49 -17.55
CA LYS A 413 -13.68 16.21 -18.08
C LYS A 413 -14.31 15.12 -17.23
N GLU A 414 -15.30 14.45 -17.81
CA GLU A 414 -16.06 13.41 -17.12
C GLU A 414 -15.17 12.24 -16.71
N ARG A 415 -15.42 11.71 -15.51
CA ARG A 415 -14.62 10.62 -14.98
C ARG A 415 -14.90 9.26 -15.64
N ALA A 416 -16.02 9.16 -16.38
CA ALA A 416 -16.45 7.99 -17.14
C ALA A 416 -16.34 6.67 -16.36
N SER A 417 -16.83 6.65 -15.11
CA SER A 417 -16.74 5.49 -14.21
C SER A 417 -15.34 4.91 -14.01
N GLY A 418 -14.30 5.72 -14.23
CA GLY A 418 -12.91 5.32 -14.10
C GLY A 418 -12.21 5.01 -15.42
N GLU A 419 -12.93 4.81 -16.52
CA GLU A 419 -12.33 4.42 -17.81
C GLU A 419 -11.41 5.50 -18.37
N TYR A 420 -11.75 6.78 -18.15
CA TYR A 420 -10.86 7.89 -18.51
C TYR A 420 -9.52 7.81 -17.76
N TYR A 421 -9.58 7.55 -16.45
CA TYR A 421 -8.40 7.41 -15.61
C TYR A 421 -7.51 6.25 -16.04
N LYS A 422 -8.11 5.07 -16.26
CA LYS A 422 -7.42 3.85 -16.74
C LYS A 422 -6.73 4.07 -18.08
N LYS A 423 -7.36 4.81 -18.99
CA LYS A 423 -6.76 5.18 -20.28
C LYS A 423 -5.51 6.05 -20.09
N MET A 424 -5.53 7.03 -19.19
CA MET A 424 -4.35 7.84 -18.91
C MET A 424 -3.21 6.99 -18.34
N TRP A 425 -3.49 6.09 -17.40
CA TRP A 425 -2.50 5.14 -16.86
C TRP A 425 -1.85 4.27 -17.94
N SER A 426 -2.66 3.66 -18.81
CA SER A 426 -2.17 2.88 -19.95
C SER A 426 -1.27 3.70 -20.89
N MET A 427 -1.61 4.98 -21.10
CA MET A 427 -0.82 5.87 -21.94
C MET A 427 0.47 6.34 -21.27
N ALA A 428 0.49 6.54 -19.95
CA ALA A 428 1.71 6.83 -19.21
C ALA A 428 2.70 5.66 -19.31
N HIS A 429 2.21 4.43 -19.14
CA HIS A 429 2.99 3.21 -19.30
C HIS A 429 3.52 3.05 -20.73
N THR A 430 2.63 3.14 -21.73
CA THR A 430 3.01 2.99 -23.15
C THR A 430 3.99 4.08 -23.61
N SER A 431 3.90 5.27 -23.02
CA SER A 431 4.82 6.39 -23.27
C SER A 431 6.11 6.30 -22.45
N ARG A 432 6.36 5.20 -21.72
CA ARG A 432 7.60 4.97 -20.95
C ARG A 432 7.89 6.10 -19.95
N ALA A 433 6.89 6.47 -19.14
CA ALA A 433 7.06 7.41 -18.05
C ALA A 433 8.29 7.05 -17.18
N ASP A 434 9.09 8.05 -16.79
CA ASP A 434 10.15 7.86 -15.79
C ASP A 434 9.55 7.86 -14.37
N ILE A 435 8.49 8.64 -14.16
CA ILE A 435 7.68 8.76 -12.94
C ILE A 435 6.23 8.97 -13.40
N VAL A 436 5.25 8.36 -12.74
CA VAL A 436 3.83 8.72 -12.96
C VAL A 436 3.37 9.60 -11.81
N SER A 437 2.80 10.76 -12.13
CA SER A 437 2.20 11.62 -11.11
C SER A 437 0.68 11.56 -11.16
N ILE A 438 0.01 11.65 -10.02
CA ILE A 438 -1.44 11.77 -9.90
C ILE A 438 -1.75 13.22 -9.54
N THR A 439 -2.59 13.89 -10.34
CA THR A 439 -2.82 15.34 -10.26
C THR A 439 -3.20 15.82 -8.87
N SER A 440 -4.01 15.07 -8.10
CA SER A 440 -4.21 15.39 -6.68
C SER A 440 -4.78 14.23 -5.88
N PHE A 441 -4.41 14.18 -4.59
CA PHE A 441 -5.14 13.40 -3.61
C PHE A 441 -6.42 14.11 -3.19
N ASN A 442 -6.34 15.40 -2.80
CA ASN A 442 -7.40 16.14 -2.12
C ASN A 442 -7.77 17.52 -2.75
N HIS A 443 -7.61 17.73 -4.07
CA HIS A 443 -7.98 19.01 -4.70
C HIS A 443 -9.45 19.05 -5.13
N TRP A 444 -10.34 19.33 -4.16
CA TRP A 444 -11.79 19.28 -4.34
C TRP A 444 -12.37 20.36 -5.28
N SER A 445 -11.75 21.53 -5.40
CA SER A 445 -12.26 22.68 -6.15
C SER A 445 -12.27 22.44 -7.66
N GLU A 446 -11.32 21.65 -8.15
CA GLU A 446 -11.22 21.28 -9.56
C GLU A 446 -11.72 19.85 -9.82
N GLY A 447 -12.21 19.15 -8.79
CA GLY A 447 -12.74 17.81 -8.96
C GLY A 447 -11.70 16.79 -9.42
N THR A 448 -10.40 17.00 -9.17
CA THR A 448 -9.30 16.12 -9.60
C THR A 448 -8.93 15.06 -8.56
N GLN A 449 -9.48 15.16 -7.35
CA GLN A 449 -9.15 14.32 -6.20
C GLN A 449 -9.46 12.84 -6.44
N ILE A 450 -8.60 11.97 -5.91
CA ILE A 450 -8.89 10.54 -5.71
C ILE A 450 -9.34 10.22 -4.28
N GLU A 451 -9.30 11.20 -3.36
CA GLU A 451 -9.82 11.08 -2.00
C GLU A 451 -11.31 10.66 -2.01
N PRO A 452 -11.73 9.73 -1.14
CA PRO A 452 -13.07 9.19 -1.17
C PRO A 452 -14.20 10.21 -1.10
N ALA A 453 -15.20 10.06 -1.98
CA ALA A 453 -16.37 10.94 -2.05
C ALA A 453 -17.68 10.17 -1.83
N ILE A 454 -18.63 10.78 -1.11
CA ILE A 454 -19.94 10.18 -0.81
C ILE A 454 -21.08 10.91 -1.53
N LYS A 455 -22.20 10.21 -1.68
CA LYS A 455 -23.45 10.84 -2.09
C LYS A 455 -23.96 11.74 -0.96
N PHE A 456 -24.05 13.03 -1.22
CA PHE A 456 -24.55 14.00 -0.26
C PHE A 456 -25.57 14.92 -0.93
N THR A 457 -26.59 15.35 -0.18
CA THR A 457 -27.61 16.29 -0.67
C THR A 457 -27.76 17.40 0.37
N ASP A 458 -27.41 18.62 -0.03
CA ASP A 458 -27.59 19.80 0.77
C ASP A 458 -29.03 20.30 0.67
N THR A 459 -29.80 20.03 1.72
CA THR A 459 -31.16 20.56 1.92
C THR A 459 -31.19 21.76 2.85
N GLN A 460 -30.09 22.07 3.56
CA GLN A 460 -30.06 23.11 4.59
C GLN A 460 -29.81 24.48 3.98
N SER A 461 -28.79 24.59 3.13
CA SER A 461 -28.42 25.88 2.51
C SER A 461 -29.19 26.12 1.20
N HIS A 462 -29.78 25.07 0.63
CA HIS A 462 -30.66 25.12 -0.55
C HIS A 462 -32.06 24.49 -0.31
N PRO A 463 -32.87 25.04 0.63
CA PRO A 463 -34.13 24.39 1.06
C PRO A 463 -35.22 24.34 -0.02
N LYS A 464 -35.13 25.18 -1.06
CA LYS A 464 -36.10 25.21 -2.16
C LYS A 464 -35.75 24.27 -3.31
N VAL A 465 -34.46 24.06 -3.56
CA VAL A 465 -33.95 23.19 -4.63
C VAL A 465 -32.67 22.53 -4.09
N PRO A 466 -32.77 21.38 -3.41
CA PRO A 466 -31.63 20.75 -2.78
C PRO A 466 -30.48 20.51 -3.75
N TYR A 467 -29.26 20.85 -3.35
CA TYR A 467 -28.08 20.62 -4.17
C TYR A 467 -27.55 19.20 -3.96
N VAL A 468 -27.46 18.42 -5.04
CA VAL A 468 -26.96 17.04 -5.01
C VAL A 468 -25.51 17.04 -5.47
N TYR A 469 -24.59 16.65 -4.60
CA TYR A 469 -23.18 16.46 -4.94
C TYR A 469 -23.01 15.20 -5.78
N LYS A 470 -22.05 15.22 -6.70
CA LYS A 470 -21.65 14.04 -7.46
C LYS A 470 -21.03 13.03 -6.49
N SER A 471 -21.40 11.77 -6.64
CA SER A 471 -20.73 10.64 -6.00
C SER A 471 -19.90 9.89 -7.02
N TYR A 472 -19.00 9.03 -6.54
CA TYR A 472 -18.41 8.01 -7.39
C TYR A 472 -19.47 6.97 -7.78
N ASP A 473 -19.26 6.29 -8.91
CA ASP A 473 -20.27 5.45 -9.53
C ASP A 473 -20.45 4.10 -8.81
N LYS A 474 -19.38 3.59 -8.19
CA LYS A 474 -19.38 2.28 -7.50
C LYS A 474 -19.44 2.43 -5.99
N GLU A 475 -18.40 3.02 -5.41
CA GLU A 475 -18.20 3.12 -3.97
C GLU A 475 -17.32 4.32 -3.64
N PRO A 476 -17.32 4.81 -2.38
CA PRO A 476 -16.58 6.01 -2.02
C PRO A 476 -15.08 5.91 -2.31
N ASP A 477 -14.49 4.73 -2.20
CA ASP A 477 -13.05 4.52 -2.34
C ASP A 477 -12.63 4.10 -3.77
N GLN A 478 -13.55 4.16 -4.74
CA GLN A 478 -13.38 3.68 -6.13
C GLN A 478 -12.06 4.08 -6.79
N TYR A 479 -11.63 5.34 -6.66
CA TYR A 479 -10.41 5.82 -7.34
C TYR A 479 -9.12 5.41 -6.64
N LEU A 480 -9.15 5.05 -5.35
CA LEU A 480 -8.03 4.39 -4.69
C LEU A 480 -7.88 2.95 -5.23
N HIS A 481 -8.99 2.22 -5.38
CA HIS A 481 -8.99 0.88 -5.96
C HIS A 481 -8.53 0.86 -7.42
N ILE A 482 -8.99 1.82 -8.25
CA ILE A 482 -8.51 1.94 -9.64
C ILE A 482 -7.02 2.28 -9.65
N THR A 483 -6.54 3.17 -8.77
CA THR A 483 -5.11 3.50 -8.69
C THR A 483 -4.30 2.24 -8.42
N LEU A 484 -4.66 1.46 -7.40
CA LEU A 484 -3.99 0.21 -7.07
C LEU A 484 -4.04 -0.80 -8.23
N GLU A 485 -5.19 -0.93 -8.90
CA GLU A 485 -5.36 -1.78 -10.09
C GLU A 485 -4.35 -1.39 -11.19
N MET A 486 -4.22 -0.09 -11.48
CA MET A 486 -3.33 0.40 -12.53
C MET A 486 -1.85 0.29 -12.16
N VAL A 487 -1.49 0.54 -10.90
CA VAL A 487 -0.12 0.32 -10.40
C VAL A 487 0.26 -1.15 -10.55
N LYS A 488 -0.61 -2.07 -10.12
CA LYS A 488 -0.38 -3.52 -10.26
C LYS A 488 -0.28 -3.95 -11.73
N GLN A 489 -1.16 -3.43 -12.58
CA GLN A 489 -1.23 -3.82 -13.98
C GLN A 489 -0.01 -3.35 -14.79
N PHE A 490 0.50 -2.14 -14.54
CA PHE A 490 1.48 -1.50 -15.42
C PHE A 490 2.87 -1.28 -14.79
N PHE A 491 2.97 -1.28 -13.45
CA PHE A 491 4.18 -0.88 -12.72
C PHE A 491 4.62 -1.93 -11.67
N THR A 492 4.47 -3.21 -12.05
CA THR A 492 4.42 -4.43 -11.22
C THR A 492 5.66 -4.82 -10.38
N PRO A 493 6.92 -4.41 -10.60
CA PRO A 493 7.99 -4.86 -9.71
C PRO A 493 7.94 -4.21 -8.31
N HIS A 494 7.07 -3.22 -8.08
CA HIS A 494 6.66 -2.78 -6.73
C HIS A 494 5.53 -3.65 -6.13
N SER A 495 4.74 -4.36 -6.94
CA SER A 495 3.63 -5.19 -6.47
C SER A 495 3.98 -6.64 -6.20
N GLN A 496 5.05 -7.20 -6.78
CA GLN A 496 5.42 -8.60 -6.53
C GLN A 496 5.79 -8.88 -5.07
N ASP A 497 6.50 -7.97 -4.40
CA ASP A 497 6.85 -8.12 -2.98
C ASP A 497 5.65 -7.88 -2.06
N ILE A 498 4.74 -6.98 -2.44
CA ILE A 498 3.53 -6.67 -1.66
C ILE A 498 2.49 -7.79 -1.83
N GLU A 499 2.22 -8.26 -3.05
CA GLU A 499 1.29 -9.36 -3.31
C GLU A 499 1.81 -10.70 -2.79
N ALA A 500 3.11 -10.99 -2.90
CA ALA A 500 3.69 -12.19 -2.30
C ALA A 500 3.64 -12.17 -0.76
N LYS A 501 3.90 -11.02 -0.12
CA LYS A 501 3.78 -10.88 1.34
C LYS A 501 2.33 -10.90 1.80
N ILE A 502 1.43 -10.16 1.14
CA ILE A 502 -0.01 -10.11 1.42
C ILE A 502 -0.66 -11.48 1.21
N SER A 503 -0.29 -12.21 0.15
CA SER A 503 -0.88 -13.53 -0.16
C SER A 503 -0.70 -14.52 0.98
N ASN A 504 0.38 -14.45 1.77
CA ASN A 504 0.62 -15.42 2.83
C ASN A 504 -0.05 -15.06 4.18
N ILE A 505 -0.60 -13.84 4.32
CA ILE A 505 -1.21 -13.36 5.57
C ILE A 505 -2.44 -14.19 5.93
N ILE A 506 -3.28 -14.48 4.95
CA ILE A 506 -4.57 -15.14 5.15
C ILE A 506 -4.47 -16.58 4.71
N GLN A 507 -4.59 -17.47 5.68
CA GLN A 507 -4.50 -18.91 5.49
C GLN A 507 -5.83 -19.54 5.83
N ALA A 508 -6.37 -20.46 5.05
CA ALA A 508 -7.65 -21.12 5.36
C ALA A 508 -7.46 -22.63 5.52
N PHE A 509 -8.01 -23.19 6.60
CA PHE A 509 -8.06 -24.63 6.78
C PHE A 509 -9.01 -25.26 5.74
N TYR A 510 -8.52 -26.27 5.05
CA TYR A 510 -9.18 -26.89 3.91
C TYR A 510 -9.20 -28.42 4.04
N TYR A 511 -10.36 -29.01 3.80
CA TYR A 511 -10.64 -30.43 4.05
C TYR A 511 -10.93 -31.16 2.73
N PRO A 512 -10.00 -32.01 2.27
CA PRO A 512 -10.14 -32.77 1.02
C PRO A 512 -10.82 -34.15 1.21
N TRP A 513 -11.69 -34.32 2.20
CA TRP A 513 -12.19 -35.63 2.62
C TRP A 513 -13.61 -35.99 2.13
N TYR A 514 -14.29 -35.10 1.41
CA TYR A 514 -15.67 -35.31 0.99
C TYR A 514 -15.75 -36.24 -0.22
N GLY A 515 -16.71 -37.16 -0.23
CA GLY A 515 -16.89 -38.12 -1.32
C GLY A 515 -18.32 -38.16 -1.86
N SER A 516 -18.47 -38.45 -3.15
CA SER A 516 -19.76 -38.64 -3.82
C SER A 516 -19.77 -39.94 -4.64
N PRO A 517 -20.93 -40.60 -4.82
CA PRO A 517 -21.01 -41.91 -5.48
C PRO A 517 -20.36 -41.96 -6.87
N LYS A 518 -20.39 -40.85 -7.60
CA LYS A 518 -19.83 -40.75 -8.95
C LYS A 518 -18.30 -40.88 -8.99
N PHE A 519 -17.61 -40.39 -7.97
CA PHE A 519 -16.15 -40.30 -7.93
C PHE A 519 -15.52 -41.22 -6.89
N ASP A 520 -16.30 -41.65 -5.89
CA ASP A 520 -15.83 -42.35 -4.69
C ASP A 520 -16.49 -43.73 -4.56
N HIS A 521 -16.38 -44.51 -5.64
CA HIS A 521 -16.77 -45.93 -5.68
C HIS A 521 -18.22 -46.24 -5.28
N GLY A 522 -19.16 -45.33 -5.57
CA GLY A 522 -20.57 -45.51 -5.24
C GLY A 522 -20.97 -45.04 -3.83
N PHE A 523 -20.02 -44.50 -3.05
CA PHE A 523 -20.27 -44.07 -1.68
C PHE A 523 -20.26 -42.55 -1.54
N TYR A 524 -21.03 -42.05 -0.57
CA TYR A 524 -20.74 -40.77 0.04
C TYR A 524 -19.69 -40.99 1.14
N LEU A 525 -18.79 -40.03 1.31
CA LEU A 525 -17.84 -39.96 2.42
C LEU A 525 -18.01 -38.61 3.11
N HIS A 526 -17.92 -38.60 4.44
CA HIS A 526 -18.19 -37.45 5.31
C HIS A 526 -19.61 -36.87 5.23
N TRP A 527 -20.23 -36.71 4.06
CA TRP A 527 -21.62 -36.22 3.97
C TRP A 527 -22.62 -37.10 4.71
N ASN A 528 -22.35 -38.41 4.78
CA ASN A 528 -23.11 -39.44 5.47
C ASN A 528 -22.58 -39.74 6.88
N HIS A 529 -21.89 -38.80 7.53
CA HIS A 529 -21.31 -39.00 8.86
C HIS A 529 -22.34 -39.56 9.86
N THR A 530 -21.89 -40.40 10.78
CA THR A 530 -22.72 -40.88 11.89
C THR A 530 -22.66 -39.91 13.08
N GLU A 531 -23.79 -39.60 13.70
CA GLU A 531 -23.80 -38.79 14.92
C GLU A 531 -22.81 -39.33 15.97
N ILE A 532 -22.13 -38.44 16.68
CA ILE A 532 -21.10 -38.76 17.67
C ILE A 532 -21.74 -38.91 19.05
N GLU A 533 -21.39 -40.00 19.74
CA GLU A 533 -21.88 -40.32 21.09
C GLU A 533 -21.49 -39.23 22.11
N ASP A 534 -22.43 -38.89 23.00
CA ASP A 534 -22.17 -38.04 24.16
C ASP A 534 -21.43 -38.85 25.22
N TRP A 535 -20.12 -38.64 25.31
CA TRP A 535 -19.26 -39.33 26.27
C TRP A 535 -19.44 -38.85 27.72
N HIS A 536 -20.19 -37.76 27.96
CA HIS A 536 -20.59 -37.33 29.30
C HIS A 536 -21.81 -38.09 29.83
N GLN A 537 -22.57 -38.77 28.97
CA GLN A 537 -23.76 -39.53 29.37
C GLN A 537 -23.43 -41.02 29.52
N HIS A 538 -23.85 -41.60 30.65
CA HIS A 538 -23.74 -43.04 30.90
C HIS A 538 -24.80 -43.89 30.17
N VAL A 539 -25.70 -43.26 29.40
CA VAL A 539 -26.79 -43.93 28.67
C VAL A 539 -26.59 -43.79 27.17
N LYS A 540 -26.32 -44.92 26.51
CA LYS A 540 -26.17 -44.98 25.05
C LYS A 540 -27.49 -44.67 24.35
N LYS A 541 -27.50 -43.66 23.49
CA LYS A 541 -28.62 -43.37 22.57
C LYS A 541 -28.30 -43.93 21.18
N PRO A 542 -29.31 -44.41 20.43
CA PRO A 542 -29.10 -44.79 19.04
C PRO A 542 -28.63 -43.58 18.23
N LEU A 543 -27.46 -43.73 17.58
CA LEU A 543 -26.86 -42.72 16.72
C LEU A 543 -27.46 -42.84 15.32
N LYS A 544 -27.73 -41.70 14.69
CA LYS A 544 -28.23 -41.64 13.31
C LYS A 544 -27.07 -41.42 12.35
N THR A 545 -27.06 -42.16 11.24
CA THR A 545 -26.22 -41.88 10.08
C THR A 545 -27.00 -41.01 9.09
N HIS A 546 -26.38 -39.94 8.59
CA HIS A 546 -26.99 -39.06 7.59
C HIS A 546 -27.15 -39.74 6.23
N ASN A 547 -28.20 -39.38 5.47
CA ASN A 547 -28.51 -39.98 4.16
C ASN A 547 -28.50 -38.96 2.99
N PRO A 548 -27.32 -38.67 2.40
CA PRO A 548 -27.21 -37.76 1.27
C PRO A 548 -27.95 -38.27 0.01
N PRO A 549 -28.38 -37.37 -0.90
CA PRO A 549 -27.98 -35.97 -0.96
C PRO A 549 -28.84 -35.02 -0.12
N ASP A 550 -30.08 -35.40 0.22
CA ASP A 550 -31.00 -34.47 0.90
C ASP A 550 -30.65 -34.28 2.39
N ASP A 551 -30.19 -35.34 3.10
CA ASP A 551 -29.78 -35.30 4.52
C ASP A 551 -28.26 -35.44 4.65
N ILE A 552 -27.53 -34.34 4.82
CA ILE A 552 -26.06 -34.32 4.96
C ILE A 552 -25.61 -33.93 6.37
N ALA A 553 -24.44 -34.39 6.82
CA ALA A 553 -23.86 -34.09 8.13
C ALA A 553 -23.36 -32.65 8.28
N SER A 554 -24.24 -31.67 8.13
CA SER A 554 -23.98 -30.22 8.24
C SER A 554 -25.30 -29.48 8.51
N VAL A 555 -25.23 -28.33 9.17
CA VAL A 555 -26.38 -27.42 9.33
C VAL A 555 -26.58 -26.51 8.12
N TYR A 556 -25.57 -26.36 7.27
CA TYR A 556 -25.62 -25.62 6.00
C TYR A 556 -25.57 -26.56 4.80
N TYR A 557 -26.05 -26.12 3.64
CA TYR A 557 -26.01 -26.92 2.41
C TYR A 557 -25.06 -26.30 1.36
N PRO A 558 -24.06 -27.03 0.84
CA PRO A 558 -23.12 -26.51 -0.15
C PRO A 558 -23.81 -26.12 -1.45
N LYS A 559 -23.39 -25.00 -2.04
CA LYS A 559 -23.84 -24.59 -3.39
C LYS A 559 -23.47 -25.63 -4.45
N LEU A 560 -22.34 -26.32 -4.25
CA LEU A 560 -21.86 -27.40 -5.13
C LEU A 560 -22.56 -28.75 -4.86
N GLY A 561 -23.48 -28.81 -3.89
CA GLY A 561 -24.09 -30.04 -3.40
C GLY A 561 -23.10 -30.91 -2.59
N PRO A 562 -23.50 -32.13 -2.18
CA PRO A 562 -22.60 -33.09 -1.54
C PRO A 562 -21.58 -33.63 -2.56
N TYR A 563 -20.54 -32.84 -2.78
CA TYR A 563 -19.54 -33.01 -3.81
C TYR A 563 -18.49 -34.06 -3.45
N SER A 564 -17.64 -34.42 -4.41
CA SER A 564 -16.41 -35.16 -4.16
C SER A 564 -15.21 -34.20 -4.19
N SER A 565 -14.36 -34.28 -3.17
CA SER A 565 -13.04 -33.65 -3.14
C SER A 565 -12.09 -34.23 -4.20
N ARG A 566 -12.42 -35.37 -4.82
CA ARG A 566 -11.69 -35.95 -5.96
C ARG A 566 -12.14 -35.39 -7.32
N ASP A 567 -13.24 -34.64 -7.39
CA ASP A 567 -13.66 -33.97 -8.62
C ASP A 567 -12.77 -32.74 -8.86
N THR A 568 -11.94 -32.79 -9.90
CA THR A 568 -11.03 -31.69 -10.24
C THR A 568 -11.78 -30.38 -10.52
N LYS A 569 -13.04 -30.43 -10.98
CA LYS A 569 -13.86 -29.23 -11.19
C LYS A 569 -14.29 -28.58 -9.88
N VAL A 570 -14.47 -29.38 -8.83
CA VAL A 570 -14.76 -28.89 -7.48
C VAL A 570 -13.50 -28.24 -6.91
N ILE A 571 -12.35 -28.90 -7.02
CA ILE A 571 -11.05 -28.34 -6.63
C ILE A 571 -10.79 -26.99 -7.34
N ASP A 572 -10.91 -26.93 -8.67
CA ASP A 572 -10.69 -25.68 -9.41
C ASP A 572 -11.65 -24.56 -8.93
N GLN A 573 -12.91 -24.88 -8.66
CA GLN A 573 -13.89 -23.92 -8.11
C GLN A 573 -13.57 -23.48 -6.67
N HIS A 574 -13.01 -24.37 -5.84
CA HIS A 574 -12.59 -24.01 -4.49
C HIS A 574 -11.43 -23.01 -4.51
N PHE A 575 -10.40 -23.27 -5.32
CA PHE A 575 -9.28 -22.33 -5.47
C PHE A 575 -9.69 -21.03 -6.18
N GLU A 576 -10.73 -21.04 -7.01
CA GLU A 576 -11.36 -19.81 -7.50
C GLU A 576 -12.05 -19.01 -6.38
N GLN A 577 -12.80 -19.67 -5.50
CA GLN A 577 -13.42 -19.02 -4.35
C GLN A 577 -12.36 -18.46 -3.38
N MET A 578 -11.30 -19.21 -3.10
CA MET A 578 -10.19 -18.75 -2.25
C MET A 578 -9.46 -17.55 -2.85
N ALA A 579 -9.13 -17.60 -4.14
CA ALA A 579 -8.48 -16.48 -4.82
C ALA A 579 -9.38 -15.23 -4.84
N TYR A 580 -10.68 -15.42 -5.09
CA TYR A 580 -11.67 -14.36 -5.02
C TYR A 580 -11.75 -13.72 -3.62
N ALA A 581 -11.67 -14.54 -2.57
CA ALA A 581 -11.67 -14.11 -1.18
C ALA A 581 -10.32 -13.52 -0.71
N LYS A 582 -9.30 -13.45 -1.58
CA LYS A 582 -7.92 -13.05 -1.26
C LYS A 582 -7.25 -13.93 -0.19
N ILE A 583 -7.61 -15.21 -0.16
CA ILE A 583 -6.90 -16.23 0.63
C ILE A 583 -5.73 -16.70 -0.21
N GLY A 584 -4.49 -16.50 0.26
CA GLY A 584 -3.32 -16.93 -0.49
C GLY A 584 -2.61 -18.16 0.08
N VAL A 585 -3.09 -18.75 1.18
CA VAL A 585 -2.64 -20.09 1.61
C VAL A 585 -3.82 -21.01 1.92
N ALA A 586 -3.83 -22.22 1.35
CA ALA A 586 -4.68 -23.32 1.80
C ALA A 586 -3.90 -24.24 2.75
N ALA A 587 -4.35 -24.34 4.00
CA ALA A 587 -3.81 -25.27 5.00
C ALA A 587 -4.59 -26.59 4.93
N ILE A 588 -4.02 -27.56 4.23
CA ILE A 588 -4.70 -28.82 3.90
C ILE A 588 -4.67 -29.75 5.12
N SER A 589 -5.84 -30.16 5.61
CA SER A 589 -5.96 -31.24 6.60
C SER A 589 -5.33 -32.51 6.02
N TRP A 590 -4.34 -33.06 6.73
CA TRP A 590 -3.48 -34.10 6.20
C TRP A 590 -3.21 -35.23 7.19
N TYR A 591 -3.38 -36.45 6.67
CA TYR A 591 -2.98 -37.70 7.29
C TYR A 591 -1.86 -38.35 6.46
N PRO A 592 -0.93 -39.11 7.10
CA PRO A 592 0.05 -39.91 6.37
C PRO A 592 -0.58 -40.89 5.38
N LYS A 593 0.18 -41.25 4.34
CA LYS A 593 -0.22 -42.23 3.33
C LYS A 593 -0.89 -43.46 3.96
N LYS A 594 -2.07 -43.82 3.43
CA LYS A 594 -2.90 -44.97 3.85
C LYS A 594 -3.54 -44.81 5.24
N LEU A 595 -3.42 -43.65 5.88
CA LEU A 595 -4.19 -43.28 7.06
C LEU A 595 -5.28 -42.29 6.67
N ALA A 596 -6.34 -42.26 7.47
CA ALA A 596 -7.44 -41.32 7.42
C ALA A 596 -8.06 -41.25 8.82
N ASP A 597 -9.03 -40.36 9.00
CA ASP A 597 -9.94 -40.39 10.14
C ASP A 597 -10.93 -41.57 10.04
N ASP A 598 -11.78 -41.73 11.05
CA ASP A 598 -12.69 -42.87 11.17
C ASP A 598 -13.83 -42.87 10.13
N GLU A 599 -14.12 -41.72 9.49
CA GLU A 599 -15.22 -41.56 8.53
C GLU A 599 -14.75 -41.44 7.06
N GLY A 600 -13.43 -41.46 6.83
CA GLY A 600 -12.80 -41.17 5.55
C GLY A 600 -11.94 -42.29 4.96
N VAL A 601 -11.25 -41.94 3.86
CA VAL A 601 -10.22 -42.78 3.21
C VAL A 601 -9.02 -41.91 2.87
N SER A 602 -7.81 -42.49 2.82
CA SER A 602 -6.58 -41.73 2.53
C SER A 602 -6.71 -40.84 1.29
N TRP A 603 -6.37 -39.55 1.43
CA TRP A 603 -6.43 -38.53 0.37
C TRP A 603 -5.07 -37.89 0.02
N ASP A 604 -3.96 -38.44 0.52
CA ASP A 604 -2.60 -37.97 0.17
C ASP A 604 -2.34 -37.97 -1.36
N ASP A 605 -3.02 -38.85 -2.10
CA ASP A 605 -2.94 -38.93 -3.56
C ASP A 605 -3.58 -37.73 -4.27
N LEU A 606 -4.39 -36.91 -3.58
CA LEU A 606 -4.93 -35.65 -4.09
C LEU A 606 -3.93 -34.49 -4.02
N MET A 607 -2.86 -34.60 -3.22
CA MET A 607 -1.92 -33.50 -3.01
C MET A 607 -1.33 -32.93 -4.31
N PRO A 608 -0.89 -33.73 -5.29
CA PRO A 608 -0.43 -33.17 -6.58
C PRO A 608 -1.50 -32.37 -7.31
N VAL A 609 -2.77 -32.77 -7.24
CA VAL A 609 -3.88 -32.07 -7.91
C VAL A 609 -4.18 -30.75 -7.19
N LEU A 610 -4.24 -30.76 -5.86
CA LEU A 610 -4.45 -29.57 -5.03
C LEU A 610 -3.32 -28.56 -5.23
N LEU A 611 -2.06 -29.01 -5.22
CA LEU A 611 -0.88 -28.17 -5.46
C LEU A 611 -0.92 -27.51 -6.85
N ASN A 612 -1.29 -28.26 -7.89
CA ASN A 612 -1.44 -27.72 -9.24
C ASN A 612 -2.57 -26.68 -9.33
N ALA A 613 -3.72 -26.95 -8.71
CA ALA A 613 -4.85 -26.02 -8.69
C ALA A 613 -4.49 -24.72 -7.94
N ALA A 614 -3.81 -24.83 -6.81
CA ALA A 614 -3.30 -23.70 -6.05
C ALA A 614 -2.33 -22.86 -6.89
N HIS A 615 -1.37 -23.51 -7.57
CA HIS A 615 -0.39 -22.82 -8.42
C HIS A 615 -1.05 -21.99 -9.52
N LYS A 616 -2.07 -22.54 -10.20
CA LYS A 616 -2.83 -21.81 -11.25
C LYS A 616 -3.46 -20.52 -10.75
N LYS A 617 -3.74 -20.41 -9.45
CA LYS A 617 -4.41 -19.26 -8.82
C LYS A 617 -3.47 -18.44 -7.93
N ASN A 618 -2.16 -18.68 -8.01
CA ASN A 618 -1.14 -18.06 -7.16
C ASN A 618 -1.42 -18.23 -5.64
N ILE A 619 -2.00 -19.37 -5.26
CA ILE A 619 -2.23 -19.76 -3.87
C ILE A 619 -1.13 -20.74 -3.46
N LYS A 620 -0.63 -20.58 -2.23
CA LYS A 620 0.27 -21.53 -1.59
C LYS A 620 -0.49 -22.61 -0.83
N VAL A 621 0.19 -23.71 -0.57
CA VAL A 621 -0.32 -24.87 0.15
C VAL A 621 0.61 -25.16 1.32
N THR A 622 0.02 -25.30 2.50
CA THR A 622 0.69 -25.81 3.71
C THR A 622 -0.10 -27.00 4.25
N PHE A 623 0.45 -27.70 5.24
CA PHE A 623 -0.11 -28.91 5.80
C PHE A 623 -0.58 -28.65 7.23
N HIS A 624 -1.81 -29.06 7.51
CA HIS A 624 -2.39 -29.12 8.83
C HIS A 624 -2.39 -30.59 9.26
N MET A 625 -1.39 -30.94 10.06
CA MET A 625 -1.05 -32.31 10.44
C MET A 625 -2.03 -32.80 11.51
N GLU A 626 -2.90 -33.71 11.12
CA GLU A 626 -3.97 -34.24 11.96
C GLU A 626 -3.46 -35.25 13.00
N PRO A 627 -4.21 -35.48 14.11
CA PRO A 627 -3.85 -36.46 15.12
C PRO A 627 -4.22 -37.87 14.66
N TYR A 628 -3.28 -38.54 14.02
CA TYR A 628 -3.41 -39.97 13.73
C TYR A 628 -2.99 -40.84 14.92
N LYS A 629 -3.46 -42.09 14.92
CA LYS A 629 -3.15 -43.07 15.96
C LYS A 629 -1.63 -43.24 16.14
N ASP A 630 -1.18 -43.20 17.39
CA ASP A 630 0.22 -43.36 17.79
C ASP A 630 1.19 -42.29 17.20
N ARG A 631 0.68 -41.11 16.84
CA ARG A 631 1.52 -39.96 16.42
C ARG A 631 2.53 -39.59 17.51
N SER A 632 3.80 -39.46 17.11
CA SER A 632 4.96 -39.19 17.97
C SER A 632 5.92 -38.20 17.29
N ALA A 633 6.94 -37.73 18.02
CA ALA A 633 8.00 -36.90 17.43
C ALA A 633 8.76 -37.63 16.31
N GLU A 634 8.98 -38.94 16.46
CA GLU A 634 9.65 -39.76 15.43
C GLU A 634 8.78 -39.88 14.17
N SER A 635 7.49 -40.17 14.32
CA SER A 635 6.60 -40.31 13.16
C SER A 635 6.43 -39.00 12.41
N LEU A 636 6.29 -37.87 13.14
CA LEU A 636 6.25 -36.54 12.52
C LEU A 636 7.55 -36.18 11.80
N SER A 637 8.72 -36.54 12.35
CA SER A 637 10.00 -36.38 11.64
C SER A 637 9.98 -37.09 10.29
N ARG A 638 9.45 -38.33 10.24
CA ARG A 638 9.31 -39.10 8.99
C ARG A 638 8.30 -38.45 8.04
N ASP A 639 7.17 -37.98 8.54
CA ASP A 639 6.11 -37.39 7.72
C ASP A 639 6.55 -36.06 7.10
N ILE A 640 7.22 -35.19 7.86
CA ILE A 640 7.77 -33.92 7.36
C ILE A 640 8.81 -34.20 6.27
N LYS A 641 9.70 -35.18 6.49
CA LYS A 641 10.66 -35.63 5.48
C LYS A 641 9.95 -36.10 4.21
N TYR A 642 8.92 -36.93 4.36
CA TYR A 642 8.12 -37.41 3.24
C TYR A 642 7.48 -36.26 2.45
N VAL A 643 6.84 -35.30 3.12
CA VAL A 643 6.22 -34.13 2.49
C VAL A 643 7.25 -33.30 1.73
N ILE A 644 8.39 -33.01 2.35
CA ILE A 644 9.45 -32.20 1.73
C ILE A 644 10.09 -32.93 0.56
N GLU A 645 10.30 -34.24 0.64
CA GLU A 645 10.88 -35.02 -0.46
C GLU A 645 9.91 -35.18 -1.64
N THR A 646 8.62 -35.32 -1.35
CA THR A 646 7.60 -35.59 -2.37
C THR A 646 7.08 -34.32 -3.03
N TYR A 647 6.86 -33.27 -2.23
CA TYR A 647 6.19 -32.03 -2.66
C TYR A 647 7.05 -30.77 -2.52
N GLY A 648 8.24 -30.86 -1.89
CA GLY A 648 9.11 -29.73 -1.57
C GLY A 648 9.59 -28.88 -2.74
N SER A 649 9.63 -29.46 -3.95
CA SER A 649 10.00 -28.76 -5.18
C SER A 649 8.82 -28.10 -5.88
N HIS A 650 7.58 -28.34 -5.45
CA HIS A 650 6.40 -27.77 -6.09
C HIS A 650 6.31 -26.25 -5.80
N PRO A 651 6.10 -25.38 -6.81
CA PRO A 651 6.12 -23.92 -6.62
C PRO A 651 4.97 -23.39 -5.73
N ALA A 652 3.90 -24.16 -5.59
CA ALA A 652 2.80 -23.84 -4.68
C ALA A 652 3.02 -24.31 -3.22
N LEU A 653 4.07 -25.07 -2.89
CA LEU A 653 4.33 -25.35 -1.49
C LEU A 653 4.73 -24.06 -0.78
N LEU A 654 4.07 -23.73 0.34
CA LEU A 654 4.40 -22.57 1.15
C LEU A 654 5.83 -22.72 1.70
N LYS A 655 6.65 -21.72 1.45
CA LYS A 655 7.92 -21.50 2.14
C LYS A 655 7.97 -20.04 2.55
N MET A 656 8.36 -19.78 3.78
CA MET A 656 8.41 -18.42 4.30
C MET A 656 9.52 -18.24 5.32
N LYS A 657 9.95 -17.00 5.52
CA LYS A 657 10.92 -16.65 6.55
C LYS A 657 10.23 -16.64 7.91
N ASN A 658 10.92 -17.11 8.94
CA ASN A 658 10.50 -16.89 10.32
C ASN A 658 11.02 -15.54 10.80
N GLU A 659 10.18 -14.51 10.70
CA GLU A 659 10.49 -13.12 11.06
C GLU A 659 10.87 -12.92 12.54
N MET A 660 10.54 -13.89 13.39
CA MET A 660 10.89 -13.85 14.82
C MET A 660 12.34 -14.29 15.08
N THR A 661 13.04 -14.76 14.06
CA THR A 661 14.39 -15.31 14.15
C THR A 661 15.35 -14.63 13.18
N ASN A 662 16.66 -14.71 13.45
CA ASN A 662 17.70 -14.23 12.52
C ASN A 662 17.97 -15.22 11.37
N ASN A 663 17.06 -16.16 11.11
CA ASN A 663 17.18 -17.12 10.02
C ASN A 663 16.63 -16.51 8.72
N PHE A 664 17.51 -16.31 7.74
CA PHE A 664 17.15 -15.70 6.46
C PHE A 664 16.61 -16.70 5.43
N ASN A 665 16.60 -18.00 5.76
CA ASN A 665 16.09 -19.05 4.88
C ASN A 665 14.56 -19.09 4.86
N GLU A 666 13.99 -19.39 3.69
CA GLU A 666 12.57 -19.72 3.58
C GLU A 666 12.34 -21.19 3.92
N LEU A 667 11.49 -21.44 4.91
CA LEU A 667 11.21 -22.77 5.43
C LEU A 667 9.74 -23.16 5.18
N PRO A 668 9.45 -24.44 4.92
CA PRO A 668 8.07 -24.94 4.91
C PRO A 668 7.41 -24.71 6.27
N LEU A 669 6.12 -24.38 6.27
CA LEU A 669 5.31 -24.25 7.48
C LEU A 669 4.41 -25.48 7.65
N PHE A 670 4.23 -25.93 8.89
CA PHE A 670 3.29 -26.99 9.27
C PHE A 670 2.50 -26.60 10.51
N TYR A 671 1.16 -26.71 10.44
CA TYR A 671 0.30 -26.65 11.62
C TYR A 671 0.17 -28.03 12.24
N ILE A 672 0.33 -28.14 13.56
CA ILE A 672 0.21 -29.40 14.28
C ILE A 672 -1.05 -29.36 15.14
N TYR A 673 -2.13 -29.97 14.66
CA TYR A 673 -3.38 -30.04 15.42
C TYR A 673 -3.19 -30.91 16.67
N ASP A 674 -3.82 -30.57 17.79
CA ASP A 674 -3.73 -31.34 19.04
C ASP A 674 -2.28 -31.63 19.49
N SER A 675 -1.37 -30.67 19.28
CA SER A 675 0.06 -30.84 19.63
C SER A 675 0.29 -31.13 21.13
N TYR A 676 -0.62 -30.70 22.00
CA TYR A 676 -0.58 -30.94 23.45
C TYR A 676 -0.72 -32.42 23.84
N ARG A 677 -1.12 -33.31 22.92
CA ARG A 677 -1.16 -34.77 23.16
C ARG A 677 0.22 -35.41 23.24
N ILE A 678 1.26 -34.71 22.78
CA ILE A 678 2.67 -35.13 22.89
C ILE A 678 3.35 -34.22 23.92
N ARG A 679 4.09 -34.82 24.86
CA ARG A 679 4.72 -34.07 25.96
C ARG A 679 5.91 -33.23 25.46
N PRO A 680 6.22 -32.09 26.09
CA PRO A 680 7.32 -31.22 25.66
C PRO A 680 8.68 -31.90 25.51
N SER A 681 9.03 -32.82 26.42
CA SER A 681 10.31 -33.56 26.36
C SER A 681 10.43 -34.45 25.12
N GLU A 682 9.31 -34.90 24.56
CA GLU A 682 9.32 -35.67 23.32
C GLU A 682 9.39 -34.74 22.11
N TRP A 683 8.70 -33.59 22.14
CA TRP A 683 8.83 -32.57 21.10
C TRP A 683 10.27 -32.11 20.92
N THR A 684 11.03 -31.94 22.01
CA THR A 684 12.43 -31.54 21.93
C THR A 684 13.32 -32.52 21.16
N GLU A 685 12.93 -33.79 21.04
CA GLU A 685 13.62 -34.78 20.19
C GLU A 685 13.51 -34.46 18.69
N LEU A 686 12.51 -33.67 18.27
CA LEU A 686 12.27 -33.22 16.90
C LEU A 686 12.66 -31.75 16.68
N THR A 687 12.38 -30.88 17.64
CA THR A 687 12.42 -29.42 17.47
C THR A 687 13.73 -28.77 17.90
N THR A 688 14.66 -29.53 18.50
CA THR A 688 15.96 -29.01 18.95
C THR A 688 17.12 -29.66 18.20
N LYS A 689 18.23 -28.93 18.02
CA LYS A 689 19.40 -29.41 17.25
C LYS A 689 19.96 -30.75 17.71
N ASN A 690 19.89 -31.03 19.02
CA ASN A 690 20.44 -32.24 19.62
C ASN A 690 19.42 -33.38 19.75
N GLY A 691 18.17 -33.16 19.34
CA GLY A 691 17.12 -34.17 19.40
C GLY A 691 17.40 -35.35 18.46
N ARG A 692 17.05 -36.56 18.89
CA ARG A 692 17.29 -37.80 18.14
C ARG A 692 16.62 -37.82 16.76
N PHE A 693 15.51 -37.12 16.61
CA PHE A 693 14.69 -37.06 15.40
C PHE A 693 14.69 -35.66 14.77
N SER A 694 15.66 -34.82 15.15
CA SER A 694 15.70 -33.42 14.79
C SER A 694 15.60 -33.17 13.30
N ILE A 695 14.90 -32.08 12.95
CA ILE A 695 14.88 -31.51 11.61
C ILE A 695 15.65 -30.18 11.53
N ARG A 696 16.11 -29.63 12.66
CA ARG A 696 16.71 -28.30 12.76
C ARG A 696 18.10 -28.25 12.11
N ASP A 697 18.40 -27.17 11.38
CA ASP A 697 19.63 -26.99 10.60
C ASP A 697 19.91 -28.11 9.58
N LEU A 698 18.88 -28.86 9.18
CA LEU A 698 18.96 -29.89 8.16
C LEU A 698 18.13 -29.50 6.95
N LYS A 699 18.23 -30.29 5.87
CA LYS A 699 17.41 -30.14 4.65
C LYS A 699 15.89 -30.05 4.93
N TYR A 700 15.46 -30.63 6.05
CA TYR A 700 14.06 -30.79 6.41
C TYR A 700 13.58 -29.75 7.44
N ASP A 701 14.41 -28.76 7.77
CA ASP A 701 14.03 -27.72 8.73
C ASP A 701 12.76 -27.01 8.26
N SER A 702 11.90 -26.70 9.21
CA SER A 702 10.52 -26.29 8.97
C SER A 702 9.99 -25.44 10.12
N ILE A 703 9.09 -24.51 9.83
CA ILE A 703 8.35 -23.75 10.83
C ILE A 703 7.22 -24.64 11.36
N LEU A 704 7.24 -24.96 12.65
CA LEU A 704 6.23 -25.79 13.32
C LEU A 704 5.36 -24.93 14.23
N ILE A 705 4.05 -24.93 13.97
CA ILE A 705 3.05 -24.15 14.70
C ILE A 705 2.16 -25.10 15.53
N GLY A 706 2.27 -25.03 16.86
CA GLY A 706 1.50 -25.86 17.78
C GLY A 706 0.12 -25.29 18.13
N LEU A 707 -0.84 -26.13 18.52
CA LEU A 707 -2.17 -25.69 18.94
C LEU A 707 -2.17 -25.26 20.42
N LEU A 708 -2.62 -24.02 20.68
CA LEU A 708 -2.85 -23.51 22.03
C LEU A 708 -4.34 -23.59 22.39
N VAL A 709 -4.66 -24.38 23.42
CA VAL A 709 -6.04 -24.60 23.90
C VAL A 709 -6.21 -23.98 25.28
N GLU A 710 -5.40 -24.40 26.25
CA GLU A 710 -5.44 -23.93 27.64
C GLU A 710 -4.33 -22.90 27.94
N ASN A 711 -4.50 -22.11 29.00
CA ASN A 711 -3.49 -21.13 29.43
C ASN A 711 -2.13 -21.77 29.74
N GLY A 712 -2.12 -22.98 30.30
CA GLY A 712 -0.90 -23.73 30.62
C GLY A 712 -0.10 -24.17 29.38
N HIS A 713 -0.74 -24.29 28.21
CA HIS A 713 -0.06 -24.69 26.98
C HIS A 713 0.96 -23.64 26.50
N LYS A 714 0.89 -22.39 26.97
CA LYS A 714 1.90 -21.35 26.68
C LYS A 714 3.31 -21.81 27.05
N ASP A 715 3.48 -22.30 28.27
CA ASP A 715 4.78 -22.75 28.77
C ASP A 715 5.20 -24.08 28.13
N GLU A 716 4.23 -24.91 27.74
CA GLU A 716 4.49 -26.15 27.02
C GLU A 716 4.96 -25.90 25.59
N ILE A 717 4.38 -24.94 24.88
CA ILE A 717 4.80 -24.53 23.52
C ILE A 717 6.26 -24.09 23.52
N VAL A 718 6.64 -23.22 24.47
CA VAL A 718 8.03 -22.75 24.62
C VAL A 718 8.96 -23.93 24.93
N ARG A 719 8.62 -24.77 25.92
CA ARG A 719 9.44 -25.94 26.30
C ARG A 719 9.55 -26.98 25.19
N SER A 720 8.55 -27.07 24.32
CA SER A 720 8.51 -27.99 23.19
C SER A 720 9.35 -27.52 21.99
N GLY A 721 9.85 -26.27 21.99
CA GLY A 721 10.66 -25.74 20.89
C GLY A 721 9.91 -25.46 19.59
N PHE A 722 8.59 -25.21 19.68
CA PHE A 722 7.81 -24.76 18.53
C PHE A 722 8.24 -23.36 18.07
N ASP A 723 8.05 -23.08 16.79
CA ASP A 723 8.31 -21.75 16.21
C ASP A 723 7.17 -20.77 16.47
N GLY A 724 6.00 -21.29 16.84
CA GLY A 724 4.81 -20.50 17.09
C GLY A 724 3.61 -21.33 17.51
N PHE A 725 2.45 -20.67 17.60
CA PHE A 725 1.19 -21.31 17.93
C PHE A 725 -0.02 -20.66 17.25
N TYR A 726 -1.08 -21.46 17.13
CA TYR A 726 -2.39 -21.06 16.59
C TYR A 726 -3.54 -21.53 17.49
N THR A 727 -4.78 -21.13 17.21
CA THR A 727 -5.92 -21.30 18.14
C THR A 727 -7.08 -22.15 17.62
N TYR A 728 -7.11 -22.44 16.32
CA TYR A 728 -8.07 -23.24 15.56
C TYR A 728 -9.57 -22.91 15.74
N PHE A 729 -10.15 -23.11 16.92
CA PHE A 729 -11.61 -23.14 17.11
C PHE A 729 -12.30 -21.83 16.70
N ALA A 730 -13.33 -21.94 15.85
CA ALA A 730 -14.15 -20.82 15.38
C ALA A 730 -15.09 -20.24 16.45
N ALA A 731 -15.37 -21.01 17.51
CA ALA A 731 -16.25 -20.64 18.60
C ALA A 731 -15.51 -19.82 19.68
N ASP A 732 -15.98 -18.60 19.91
CA ASP A 732 -15.50 -17.70 20.97
C ASP A 732 -15.74 -18.32 22.32
N LYS A 733 -14.70 -18.31 23.16
CA LYS A 733 -14.71 -18.90 24.51
C LYS A 733 -14.81 -20.42 24.57
N PHE A 734 -14.64 -21.12 23.45
CA PHE A 734 -14.52 -22.59 23.45
C PHE A 734 -13.26 -23.05 24.19
N SER A 735 -12.16 -22.31 24.05
CA SER A 735 -10.90 -22.55 24.72
C SER A 735 -10.25 -21.23 25.16
N TYR A 736 -9.21 -21.29 26.00
CA TYR A 736 -8.44 -20.09 26.34
C TYR A 736 -7.83 -19.45 25.08
N GLY A 737 -7.33 -20.27 24.15
CA GLY A 737 -6.76 -19.81 22.88
C GLY A 737 -7.78 -19.17 21.95
N SER A 738 -8.99 -19.73 21.82
CA SER A 738 -10.03 -19.20 20.92
C SER A 738 -10.85 -18.05 21.51
N THR A 739 -10.56 -17.63 22.74
CA THR A 739 -11.21 -16.49 23.38
C THR A 739 -10.58 -15.19 22.91
N ILE A 740 -11.35 -14.36 22.19
CA ILE A 740 -10.83 -13.12 21.56
C ILE A 740 -10.17 -12.18 22.58
N SER A 741 -10.76 -12.04 23.77
CA SER A 741 -10.24 -11.13 24.81
C SER A 741 -8.84 -11.50 25.30
N ASN A 742 -8.39 -12.73 25.07
CA ASN A 742 -7.06 -13.18 25.46
C ASN A 742 -6.00 -12.93 24.37
N TRP A 743 -6.39 -12.51 23.16
CA TRP A 743 -5.46 -12.39 22.03
C TRP A 743 -4.42 -11.28 22.20
N GLY A 744 -4.72 -10.22 22.96
CA GLY A 744 -3.74 -9.20 23.31
C GLY A 744 -2.62 -9.75 24.20
N ASP A 745 -2.98 -10.55 25.19
CA ASP A 745 -2.02 -11.22 26.08
C ASP A 745 -1.23 -12.30 25.34
N LEU A 746 -1.89 -13.07 24.46
CA LEU A 746 -1.24 -14.08 23.63
C LEU A 746 -0.26 -13.46 22.63
N SER A 747 -0.63 -12.35 21.98
CA SER A 747 0.26 -11.60 21.08
C SER A 747 1.48 -11.07 21.83
N SER A 748 1.27 -10.50 23.03
CA SER A 748 2.37 -10.01 23.88
C SER A 748 3.29 -11.15 24.34
N PHE A 749 2.72 -12.28 24.76
CA PHE A 749 3.46 -13.47 25.13
C PHE A 749 4.30 -14.01 23.97
N ALA A 750 3.73 -14.08 22.77
CA ALA A 750 4.43 -14.56 21.58
C ALA A 750 5.63 -13.67 21.24
N LYS A 751 5.44 -12.34 21.24
CA LYS A 751 6.51 -11.35 21.03
C LYS A 751 7.64 -11.50 22.06
N ALA A 752 7.30 -11.64 23.34
CA ALA A 752 8.27 -11.81 24.42
C ALA A 752 9.11 -13.10 24.28
N ASN A 753 8.54 -14.15 23.70
CA ASN A 753 9.19 -15.45 23.53
C ASN A 753 9.69 -15.71 22.09
N LYS A 754 9.65 -14.71 21.21
CA LYS A 754 10.03 -14.83 19.78
C LYS A 754 9.28 -15.94 19.05
N LEU A 755 7.99 -16.08 19.35
CA LEU A 755 7.08 -17.04 18.74
C LEU A 755 6.19 -16.35 17.72
N MET A 756 5.82 -17.07 16.66
CA MET A 756 4.75 -16.65 15.76
C MET A 756 3.39 -16.91 16.43
N PHE A 757 2.54 -15.90 16.51
CA PHE A 757 1.14 -16.07 16.91
C PHE A 757 0.22 -15.94 15.69
N ILE A 758 -0.54 -17.01 15.42
CA ILE A 758 -1.47 -17.10 14.31
C ILE A 758 -2.89 -17.31 14.87
N PRO A 759 -3.66 -16.25 15.18
CA PRO A 759 -5.04 -16.41 15.60
C PRO A 759 -5.88 -17.08 14.51
N SER A 760 -6.84 -17.90 14.93
CA SER A 760 -7.80 -18.55 14.05
C SER A 760 -9.17 -17.89 14.17
N VAL A 761 -9.74 -17.49 13.03
CA VAL A 761 -11.02 -16.80 12.93
C VAL A 761 -12.05 -17.65 12.22
N GLY A 762 -13.33 -17.56 12.60
CA GLY A 762 -14.39 -18.29 11.92
C GLY A 762 -15.69 -17.51 11.81
N PRO A 763 -16.55 -17.84 10.83
CA PRO A 763 -17.78 -17.10 10.57
C PRO A 763 -18.89 -17.36 11.58
N GLY A 764 -18.76 -18.44 12.34
CA GLY A 764 -19.68 -18.96 13.35
C GLY A 764 -19.33 -20.43 13.60
N TYR A 765 -20.16 -21.12 14.38
CA TYR A 765 -19.97 -22.53 14.72
C TYR A 765 -21.31 -23.18 15.02
N ASP A 766 -21.58 -24.34 14.43
CA ASP A 766 -22.72 -25.19 14.79
C ASP A 766 -22.49 -26.60 14.23
N ASP A 767 -22.17 -27.52 15.13
CA ASP A 767 -21.92 -28.92 14.84
C ASP A 767 -23.05 -29.85 15.28
N THR A 768 -24.21 -29.31 15.65
CA THR A 768 -25.28 -30.06 16.33
C THR A 768 -25.90 -31.18 15.48
N ARG A 769 -25.62 -31.19 14.17
CA ARG A 769 -25.96 -32.29 13.24
C ARG A 769 -25.13 -33.54 13.49
N VAL A 770 -23.87 -33.38 13.88
CA VAL A 770 -22.98 -34.49 14.23
C VAL A 770 -22.81 -34.64 15.74
N ARG A 771 -22.83 -33.56 16.52
CA ARG A 771 -22.66 -33.56 18.00
C ARG A 771 -23.87 -32.89 18.67
N LYS A 772 -24.99 -33.60 18.79
CA LYS A 772 -26.24 -33.08 19.37
C LYS A 772 -26.11 -32.48 20.78
N TRP A 773 -25.11 -32.92 21.53
CA TRP A 773 -24.82 -32.51 22.90
C TRP A 773 -24.01 -31.21 22.99
N ASN A 774 -23.46 -30.70 21.87
CA ASN A 774 -22.48 -29.61 21.86
C ASN A 774 -23.09 -28.22 21.56
N SER A 775 -24.40 -28.05 21.71
CA SER A 775 -25.11 -26.81 21.36
C SER A 775 -24.72 -25.59 22.19
N GLU A 776 -24.10 -25.79 23.36
CA GLU A 776 -23.55 -24.69 24.18
C GLU A 776 -22.44 -23.91 23.47
N ASN A 777 -21.77 -24.55 22.51
CA ASN A 777 -20.67 -23.96 21.75
C ASN A 777 -21.12 -23.30 20.44
N THR A 778 -22.40 -23.45 20.07
CA THR A 778 -22.97 -22.82 18.88
C THR A 778 -22.80 -21.29 18.91
N LYS A 779 -22.28 -20.72 17.82
CA LYS A 779 -22.15 -19.28 17.59
C LYS A 779 -22.87 -18.90 16.31
N ALA A 780 -23.95 -18.15 16.46
CA ALA A 780 -24.69 -17.60 15.33
C ALA A 780 -23.82 -16.67 14.49
N ARG A 781 -23.92 -16.78 13.17
CA ARG A 781 -23.13 -15.95 12.25
C ARG A 781 -23.54 -14.48 12.22
N ASN A 782 -24.74 -14.15 12.72
CA ASN A 782 -25.29 -12.79 12.80
C ASN A 782 -25.10 -11.98 11.51
N ASN A 783 -25.45 -12.58 10.37
CA ASN A 783 -25.30 -11.97 9.04
C ASN A 783 -23.86 -11.49 8.71
N GLY A 784 -22.85 -12.14 9.29
CA GLY A 784 -21.43 -11.81 9.11
C GLY A 784 -20.81 -10.96 10.21
N GLU A 785 -21.59 -10.38 11.12
CA GLU A 785 -21.05 -9.51 12.18
C GLU A 785 -20.13 -10.26 13.15
N TYR A 786 -20.46 -11.52 13.47
CA TYR A 786 -19.59 -12.37 14.27
C TYR A 786 -18.20 -12.53 13.63
N TYR A 787 -18.18 -12.77 12.31
CA TYR A 787 -16.96 -12.98 11.54
C TYR A 787 -16.10 -11.71 11.45
N ARG A 788 -16.73 -10.56 11.14
CA ARG A 788 -16.04 -9.26 11.06
C ARG A 788 -15.38 -8.91 12.39
N ARG A 789 -16.09 -9.07 13.51
CA ARG A 789 -15.55 -8.84 14.85
C ARG A 789 -14.29 -9.67 15.13
N TYR A 790 -14.28 -10.93 14.68
CA TYR A 790 -13.13 -11.83 14.80
C TYR A 790 -11.93 -11.35 13.98
N LEU A 791 -12.14 -11.05 12.69
CA LEU A 791 -11.11 -10.55 11.79
C LEU A 791 -10.55 -9.20 12.27
N GLU A 792 -11.40 -8.29 12.73
CA GLU A 792 -10.98 -7.03 13.34
C GLU A 792 -10.12 -7.24 14.59
N ALA A 793 -10.46 -8.22 15.43
CA ALA A 793 -9.69 -8.50 16.64
C ALA A 793 -8.30 -9.06 16.32
N ALA A 794 -8.19 -9.94 15.32
CA ALA A 794 -6.90 -10.42 14.83
C ALA A 794 -6.03 -9.26 14.32
N TYR A 795 -6.64 -8.35 13.55
CA TYR A 795 -5.99 -7.13 13.07
C TYR A 795 -5.52 -6.21 14.23
N LYS A 796 -6.39 -5.89 15.18
CA LYS A 796 -6.12 -4.99 16.31
C LYS A 796 -4.98 -5.47 17.21
N ASN A 797 -4.74 -6.79 17.27
CA ASN A 797 -3.68 -7.39 18.08
C ASN A 797 -2.35 -7.58 17.32
N ASP A 798 -2.19 -6.94 16.16
CA ASP A 798 -0.95 -6.90 15.39
C ASP A 798 -0.41 -8.31 15.04
N CYS A 799 -1.29 -9.24 14.66
CA CYS A 799 -0.90 -10.59 14.25
C CYS A 799 -0.51 -10.62 12.76
N SER A 800 0.72 -11.03 12.40
CA SER A 800 1.23 -11.00 11.02
C SER A 800 0.61 -12.06 10.09
N ILE A 801 -0.02 -13.09 10.65
CA ILE A 801 -0.74 -14.13 9.91
C ILE A 801 -2.06 -14.36 10.63
N VAL A 802 -3.14 -14.60 9.87
CA VAL A 802 -4.44 -15.00 10.38
C VAL A 802 -4.86 -16.27 9.66
N SER A 803 -5.31 -17.26 10.45
CA SER A 803 -5.89 -18.49 9.92
C SER A 803 -7.42 -18.42 9.95
N ILE A 804 -8.09 -18.93 8.92
CA ILE A 804 -9.55 -19.01 8.82
C ILE A 804 -9.94 -20.46 9.07
N THR A 805 -10.78 -20.65 10.08
CA THR A 805 -11.51 -21.87 10.40
C THR A 805 -12.96 -21.64 10.00
N SER A 806 -13.35 -22.01 8.78
CA SER A 806 -12.60 -22.79 7.78
C SER A 806 -13.02 -22.45 6.36
N PHE A 807 -12.30 -22.96 5.35
CA PHE A 807 -12.83 -22.95 3.99
C PHE A 807 -14.09 -23.83 3.91
N ASN A 808 -13.99 -25.13 4.23
CA ASN A 808 -15.03 -26.12 4.00
C ASN A 808 -15.19 -27.20 5.10
N GLU A 809 -15.03 -26.85 6.39
CA GLU A 809 -15.42 -27.76 7.49
C GLU A 809 -16.92 -27.68 7.73
N TRP A 810 -17.68 -28.44 6.92
CA TRP A 810 -19.13 -28.40 6.90
C TRP A 810 -19.75 -29.04 8.15
N HIS A 811 -19.10 -30.04 8.75
CA HIS A 811 -19.63 -30.72 9.95
C HIS A 811 -19.81 -29.76 11.12
N GLU A 812 -18.91 -28.80 11.24
CA GLU A 812 -18.89 -27.84 12.34
C GLU A 812 -19.55 -26.50 12.00
N GLY A 813 -20.09 -26.36 10.80
CA GLY A 813 -20.76 -25.14 10.37
C GLY A 813 -19.83 -23.92 10.32
N THR A 814 -18.51 -24.13 10.17
CA THR A 814 -17.49 -23.06 10.18
C THR A 814 -17.06 -22.60 8.78
N GLN A 815 -17.58 -23.24 7.74
CA GLN A 815 -17.19 -22.99 6.36
C GLN A 815 -17.50 -21.56 5.87
N ILE A 816 -16.59 -20.98 5.09
CA ILE A 816 -16.84 -19.78 4.27
C ILE A 816 -17.20 -20.11 2.82
N GLU A 817 -17.01 -21.37 2.40
CA GLU A 817 -17.45 -21.90 1.09
C GLU A 817 -18.92 -21.54 0.84
N ALA A 818 -19.26 -21.30 -0.43
CA ALA A 818 -20.57 -20.86 -0.82
C ALA A 818 -21.68 -21.85 -0.43
N ALA A 819 -22.70 -21.37 0.30
CA ALA A 819 -23.84 -22.17 0.74
C ALA A 819 -25.16 -21.64 0.17
N ILE A 820 -26.16 -22.51 0.03
CA ILE A 820 -27.50 -22.16 -0.47
C ILE A 820 -28.59 -22.56 0.53
N PRO A 821 -29.74 -21.84 0.55
CA PRO A 821 -30.92 -22.35 1.24
C PRO A 821 -31.34 -23.70 0.64
N PHE A 822 -31.60 -24.68 1.49
CA PHE A 822 -32.07 -26.00 1.09
C PHE A 822 -33.10 -26.53 2.09
N LEU A 823 -34.06 -27.31 1.60
CA LEU A 823 -35.09 -27.97 2.40
C LEU A 823 -35.05 -29.47 2.12
N ASP A 824 -34.70 -30.25 3.13
CA ASP A 824 -34.91 -31.70 3.10
C ASP A 824 -36.35 -32.02 3.52
N SER A 825 -37.19 -32.28 2.53
CA SER A 825 -38.57 -32.74 2.74
C SER A 825 -38.73 -34.25 2.56
N LYS A 826 -37.67 -34.98 2.20
CA LYS A 826 -37.75 -36.39 1.79
C LYS A 826 -37.33 -37.36 2.88
N THR A 827 -36.30 -37.04 3.66
CA THR A 827 -35.74 -37.98 4.65
C THR A 827 -36.67 -38.17 5.83
N ASN A 828 -37.35 -37.10 6.26
CA ASN A 828 -38.43 -37.18 7.23
C ASN A 828 -39.59 -36.26 6.81
N PRO A 829 -40.53 -36.74 5.98
CA PRO A 829 -41.63 -35.93 5.48
C PRO A 829 -42.52 -35.34 6.59
N SER A 830 -42.57 -35.98 7.77
CA SER A 830 -43.32 -35.50 8.93
C SER A 830 -42.63 -34.37 9.69
N LYS A 831 -41.33 -34.17 9.48
CA LYS A 831 -40.52 -33.12 10.08
C LYS A 831 -39.40 -32.70 9.12
N PRO A 832 -39.72 -31.92 8.07
CA PRO A 832 -38.72 -31.42 7.12
C PRO A 832 -37.61 -30.65 7.83
N PHE A 833 -36.38 -30.76 7.32
CA PHE A 833 -35.23 -30.05 7.87
C PHE A 833 -34.86 -28.85 6.98
N HIS A 834 -34.86 -27.66 7.57
CA HIS A 834 -34.41 -26.44 6.92
C HIS A 834 -32.94 -26.22 7.26
N TYR A 835 -32.10 -26.19 6.22
CA TYR A 835 -30.70 -25.83 6.40
C TYR A 835 -30.59 -24.33 6.67
N GLU A 836 -29.61 -23.97 7.49
CA GLU A 836 -29.25 -22.58 7.76
C GLU A 836 -28.85 -21.88 6.45
N LYS A 837 -29.18 -20.59 6.36
CA LYS A 837 -29.05 -19.82 5.11
C LYS A 837 -27.99 -18.74 5.20
N TYR A 838 -27.28 -18.55 4.10
CA TYR A 838 -26.60 -17.29 3.83
C TYR A 838 -27.60 -16.30 3.24
N THR A 839 -27.30 -15.00 3.33
CA THR A 839 -28.10 -13.97 2.65
C THR A 839 -28.01 -14.13 1.12
N TYR A 840 -26.83 -14.51 0.63
CA TYR A 840 -26.59 -14.93 -0.74
C TYR A 840 -25.35 -15.86 -0.75
N PRO A 841 -25.13 -16.69 -1.79
CA PRO A 841 -24.22 -17.81 -1.65
C PRO A 841 -22.76 -17.47 -1.31
N ASN A 842 -22.23 -16.37 -1.84
CA ASN A 842 -20.82 -15.99 -1.65
C ASN A 842 -20.58 -15.05 -0.46
N GLN A 843 -21.56 -14.86 0.43
CA GLN A 843 -21.51 -13.85 1.51
C GLN A 843 -20.20 -13.85 2.31
N TYR A 844 -19.71 -15.01 2.75
CA TYR A 844 -18.53 -15.08 3.61
C TYR A 844 -17.21 -15.00 2.83
N LEU A 845 -17.23 -15.29 1.54
CA LEU A 845 -16.12 -14.99 0.64
C LEU A 845 -15.99 -13.48 0.44
N ASP A 846 -17.12 -12.77 0.26
CA ASP A 846 -17.15 -11.31 0.15
C ASP A 846 -16.67 -10.64 1.44
N ILE A 847 -17.16 -11.08 2.60
CA ILE A 847 -16.70 -10.57 3.90
C ILE A 847 -15.19 -10.80 4.06
N THR A 848 -14.69 -11.98 3.69
CA THR A 848 -13.25 -12.27 3.77
C THR A 848 -12.48 -11.28 2.90
N ARG A 849 -12.83 -11.16 1.60
CA ARG A 849 -12.16 -10.22 0.69
C ARG A 849 -12.17 -8.79 1.23
N GLU A 850 -13.34 -8.31 1.65
CA GLU A 850 -13.52 -6.95 2.16
C GLU A 850 -12.63 -6.70 3.39
N MET A 851 -12.56 -7.65 4.32
CA MET A 851 -11.73 -7.52 5.51
C MET A 851 -10.24 -7.56 5.17
N VAL A 852 -9.83 -8.38 4.19
CA VAL A 852 -8.46 -8.42 3.69
C VAL A 852 -8.06 -7.08 3.08
N GLU A 853 -8.89 -6.56 2.16
CA GLU A 853 -8.69 -5.27 1.50
C GLU A 853 -8.61 -4.10 2.48
N ASN A 854 -9.50 -4.06 3.47
CA ASN A 854 -9.62 -2.91 4.37
C ASN A 854 -8.62 -2.90 5.54
N PHE A 855 -8.16 -4.08 5.98
CA PHE A 855 -7.36 -4.22 7.20
C PHE A 855 -5.99 -4.83 6.96
N PHE A 856 -5.91 -5.94 6.23
CA PHE A 856 -4.68 -6.73 6.16
C PHE A 856 -3.74 -6.28 5.04
N GLU A 857 -4.27 -5.90 3.87
CA GLU A 857 -3.44 -5.31 2.80
C GLU A 857 -2.86 -3.96 3.22
N VAL A 858 -3.64 -3.16 3.97
CA VAL A 858 -3.24 -1.80 4.39
C VAL A 858 -2.15 -1.80 5.48
N ARG A 859 -2.06 -2.86 6.30
CA ARG A 859 -1.09 -2.95 7.40
C ARG A 859 0.31 -3.39 6.97
N ASP A 860 0.43 -4.23 5.94
CA ASP A 860 1.76 -4.71 5.56
C ASP A 860 2.47 -3.79 4.56
N VAL A 861 1.74 -2.97 3.80
CA VAL A 861 2.37 -1.84 3.09
C VAL A 861 3.02 -0.86 4.08
N SER A 862 2.48 -0.67 5.29
CA SER A 862 3.14 0.14 6.32
C SER A 862 4.32 -0.57 7.02
N LYS A 863 4.45 -1.89 6.87
CA LYS A 863 5.55 -2.71 7.42
C LYS A 863 6.65 -3.08 6.41
N ILE A 864 6.46 -2.90 5.08
CA ILE A 864 7.45 -3.17 3.99
C ILE A 864 8.11 -1.90 3.48
#